data_AF-A0A7I6N7G8-F1
#
_entry.id   AF-A0A7I6N7G8-F1
#
_cell.length_a   1.000
_cell.length_b   1.000
_cell.length_c   1.000
_cell.angle_alpha   90.00
_cell.angle_beta   90.00
_cell.angle_gamma   90.00
#
_symmetry.space_group_name_H-M   'P 1'
#
loop_
_entity.id
_entity.type
_entity.pdbx_description
1 polymer ?
#
loop_
_entity_poly.entity_id
_entity_poly.type
_entity_poly.pdbx_seq_one_letter_code
_entity_poly.pdbx_strand_id
1 'polypeptide(L)'
;MKKEYAEEVAARIIEQLEQGTAPWQKPWQPGELRLPYNPTTGKEYRGMNSLWLHMQGHSDPRWMTYNQAAAEGAQVRKGSKGTHIVYWKFSEERKATDEQGRPVIDPDTGKQKTVTVQLERPRSFMAVVFNGSQIDGLPPLEARPTGPEPERHARAEAILANSGAVIRHEPGDRAFYRPSTDSITLPERNQFPTADNYYATALHELGHWTGHPSRLDRDLAHPFGSEGYAREELRAEIASLMLGERLEIGHDPGQHAAYVGSWVKALKEDPKEIFRAASDAERISGYVMDFEQEQMQTQTVERQPVPEVAPEVAAELQRDHENAVEGYSPLESWQMMKAEAERNGYSARIGFASGELGDFYEITYHDQHGEPSGIRTEMYGDSKLMTEYNGTRLSQFISNDDESQPATLRVAIQQHEAAKQARQAEQQSAPYTPGQEPPAYTVQSRRVVPENAANHAGQNAVYVQLDDGRRAWGFGATDEAAEQSAVERAQRVGLDADRAPTRTVLHEQPEKPMQSRTYLAVPYAEKNEAKALGAKWDKEAKSWYAPEGVDVTTSGLARWSVDKANVVTASEPKPAIEQFKDALKDAGLQLKGEVITDGKMQRVPVEGDRGGATSGAYAYHEAGRTPGGFIQNYKTGEVVHWKPEGKTPELSAADRARQAAEAAEQRKARDAARLSEHGATAAAAQALWNEAPAATADNAYCKAKGIANPVGLRVVPDSVSPEAAAHGIKIAKTAKEAKALREADPANRVFKAGDLLIPGTDGEGKLWTLQSVNPYFKSFMKGGRKAGLYTVAGADDPRKALAQDGDSPLVLAEGYATADTVSRLLGGKPVIVAFDSGNLDAVATELRERHPSRPLLIAADNDHNAPKELDANGKPKVNVGLVKATETAEKHGGGVMAPQFNDGEKGSDWNDLAGSRGDEAARRMLAEQMAVAKRDAAITAERLTTLARTRDMEARNDPTTSADDAAVATERGHAAEVLAGAQSALSEVRSMAADGVTGNTKGATRSAAAVKAGIDRKTEAMHDRAKEEREEVLNHGQTGPLDGVNAGVSWKKLPEQAKQALIEDVKNGKDVTLPKDAPAKLKQMAGLEPTPAPRSRSRGIDAGL
;
A
#
# COMPACT_ATOMS: atom_id res chain seq x y z
N MET A 1 -14.30 17.77 12.53
CA MET A 1 -13.42 18.89 12.13
C MET A 1 -14.23 19.93 11.38
N LYS A 2 -14.12 21.22 11.74
CA LYS A 2 -14.81 22.32 11.03
C LYS A 2 -14.16 22.51 9.65
N LYS A 3 -14.98 22.79 8.64
CA LYS A 3 -14.52 23.00 7.25
C LYS A 3 -13.53 24.16 7.15
N GLU A 4 -13.79 25.25 7.86
CA GLU A 4 -12.95 26.45 7.89
C GLU A 4 -11.51 26.18 8.35
N TYR A 5 -11.30 25.29 9.33
CA TYR A 5 -9.95 24.97 9.83
C TYR A 5 -9.13 24.17 8.81
N ALA A 6 -9.76 23.21 8.12
CA ALA A 6 -9.06 22.46 7.08
C ALA A 6 -8.66 23.35 5.90
N GLU A 7 -9.53 24.30 5.54
CA GLU A 7 -9.27 25.31 4.50
C GLU A 7 -8.13 26.26 4.91
N GLU A 8 -8.11 26.73 6.16
CA GLU A 8 -7.04 27.58 6.69
C GLU A 8 -5.67 26.87 6.66
N VAL A 9 -5.61 25.64 7.18
CA VAL A 9 -4.38 24.83 7.21
C VAL A 9 -3.91 24.53 5.79
N ALA A 10 -4.81 24.10 4.90
CA ALA A 10 -4.47 23.82 3.51
C ALA A 10 -3.99 25.07 2.77
N ALA A 11 -4.63 26.23 2.95
CA ALA A 11 -4.22 27.48 2.32
C ALA A 11 -2.80 27.89 2.71
N ARG A 12 -2.45 27.75 4.00
CA ARG A 12 -1.10 28.05 4.48
C ARG A 12 -0.05 27.05 3.97
N ILE A 13 -0.43 25.78 3.83
CA ILE A 13 0.43 24.74 3.23
C ILE A 13 0.66 25.00 1.75
N ILE A 14 -0.40 25.35 1.00
CA ILE A 14 -0.30 25.77 -0.40
C ILE A 14 0.66 26.94 -0.54
N GLU A 15 0.55 27.96 0.31
CA GLU A 15 1.45 29.11 0.30
C GLU A 15 2.92 28.69 0.50
N GLN A 16 3.20 27.83 1.49
CA GLN A 16 4.57 27.36 1.71
C GLN A 16 5.06 26.44 0.58
N LEU A 17 4.19 25.61 0.01
CA LEU A 17 4.49 24.78 -1.15
C LEU A 17 4.88 25.62 -2.37
N GLU A 18 4.08 26.66 -2.66
CA GLU A 18 4.33 27.61 -3.75
C GLU A 18 5.62 28.43 -3.52
N GLN A 19 5.98 28.69 -2.26
CA GLN A 19 7.23 29.37 -1.88
C GLN A 19 8.44 28.43 -1.79
N GLY A 20 8.26 27.10 -1.92
CA GLY A 20 9.32 26.11 -1.70
C GLY A 20 9.82 26.06 -0.25
N THR A 21 8.99 26.48 0.71
CA THR A 21 9.35 26.58 2.12
C THR A 21 8.69 25.53 3.01
N ALA A 22 7.88 24.64 2.44
CA ALA A 22 7.27 23.56 3.21
C ALA A 22 8.35 22.64 3.79
N PRO A 23 8.15 22.03 4.97
CA PRO A 23 9.20 21.29 5.66
C PRO A 23 9.76 20.13 4.85
N TRP A 24 8.91 19.40 4.12
CA TRP A 24 9.33 18.30 3.25
C TRP A 24 9.92 18.76 1.91
N GLN A 25 9.91 20.06 1.58
CA GLN A 25 10.59 20.62 0.39
C GLN A 25 11.95 21.23 0.70
N LYS A 26 12.30 21.37 1.99
CA LYS A 26 13.59 21.90 2.42
C LYS A 26 14.57 20.75 2.65
N PRO A 27 15.83 20.87 2.20
CA PRO A 27 16.87 19.97 2.67
C PRO A 27 17.14 20.22 4.16
N TRP A 28 17.32 19.15 4.92
CA TRP A 28 17.66 19.17 6.35
C TRP A 28 18.89 18.32 6.60
N GLN A 29 19.86 18.86 7.32
CA GLN A 29 21.04 18.11 7.72
C GLN A 29 20.73 17.18 8.90
N PRO A 30 21.52 16.11 9.10
CA PRO A 30 21.47 15.24 10.28
C PRO A 30 21.33 16.01 11.61
N GLY A 31 20.19 15.84 12.28
CA GLY A 31 19.90 16.46 13.59
C GLY A 31 19.53 17.95 13.56
N GLU A 32 19.43 18.56 12.38
CA GLU A 32 18.98 19.96 12.22
C GLU A 32 17.47 20.10 12.46
N LEU A 33 16.69 19.16 11.94
CA LEU A 33 15.25 19.12 12.13
C LEU A 33 14.93 18.48 13.48
N ARG A 34 14.03 19.11 14.24
CA ARG A 34 13.41 18.53 15.44
C ARG A 34 11.91 18.71 15.37
N LEU A 35 11.18 17.60 15.39
CA LEU A 35 9.72 17.66 15.28
C LEU A 35 9.09 18.26 16.56
N PRO A 36 7.96 18.99 16.43
CA PRO A 36 7.29 19.58 17.58
C PRO A 36 6.90 18.56 18.65
N TYR A 37 7.18 18.87 19.92
CA TYR A 37 6.81 18.01 21.04
C TYR A 37 6.27 18.80 22.23
N ASN A 38 5.54 18.10 23.09
CA ASN A 38 5.03 18.67 24.33
C ASN A 38 6.05 18.44 25.45
N PRO A 39 6.70 19.49 26.01
CA PRO A 39 7.78 19.33 26.98
C PRO A 39 7.31 18.81 28.34
N THR A 40 6.05 19.01 28.72
CA THR A 40 5.48 18.47 29.97
C THR A 40 5.36 16.96 29.94
N THR A 41 5.07 16.39 28.76
CA THR A 41 4.84 14.94 28.59
C THR A 41 6.00 14.20 27.92
N GLY A 42 6.93 14.94 27.30
CA GLY A 42 7.98 14.39 26.44
C GLY A 42 7.48 13.80 25.11
N LYS A 43 6.18 13.88 24.82
CA LYS A 43 5.59 13.26 23.62
C LYS A 43 5.62 14.20 22.43
N GLU A 44 6.05 13.68 21.29
CA GLU A 44 5.94 14.34 19.98
C GLU A 44 4.46 14.51 19.58
N TYR A 45 4.16 15.63 18.92
CA TYR A 45 2.91 15.77 18.20
C TYR A 45 2.93 14.86 16.97
N ARG A 46 1.76 14.37 16.54
CA ARG A 46 1.62 13.37 15.47
C ARG A 46 0.83 13.90 14.28
N GLY A 47 1.10 13.31 13.11
CA GLY A 47 0.42 13.59 11.86
C GLY A 47 0.38 15.10 11.55
N MET A 48 -0.81 15.60 11.17
CA MET A 48 -0.95 17.00 10.75
C MET A 48 -0.61 18.01 11.86
N ASN A 49 -0.78 17.68 13.14
CA ASN A 49 -0.41 18.63 14.20
C ASN A 49 1.10 18.85 14.24
N SER A 50 1.91 17.82 13.97
CA SER A 50 3.38 17.94 13.94
C SER A 50 3.81 18.91 12.84
N LEU A 51 3.35 18.67 11.61
CA LEU A 51 3.68 19.50 10.46
C LEU A 51 3.15 20.93 10.64
N TRP A 52 1.89 21.08 11.08
CA TRP A 52 1.25 22.39 11.27
C TRP A 52 1.99 23.27 12.28
N LEU A 53 2.42 22.69 13.40
CA LEU A 53 3.17 23.41 14.43
C LEU A 53 4.57 23.80 13.95
N HIS A 54 5.27 22.90 13.26
CA HIS A 54 6.59 23.20 12.70
C HIS A 54 6.51 24.35 11.69
N MET A 55 5.47 24.36 10.86
CA MET A 55 5.22 25.39 9.84
C MET A 55 4.90 26.78 10.39
N GLN A 56 4.72 26.95 11.70
CA GLN A 56 4.57 28.27 12.32
C GLN A 56 5.89 29.07 12.36
N GLY A 57 7.03 28.45 12.01
CA GLY A 57 8.31 29.15 11.84
C GLY A 57 9.01 29.51 13.14
N HIS A 58 8.68 28.84 14.24
CA HIS A 58 9.38 28.99 15.51
C HIS A 58 10.59 28.05 15.58
N SER A 59 11.71 28.53 16.12
CA SER A 59 12.93 27.74 16.32
C SER A 59 12.89 26.81 17.54
N ASP A 60 12.05 27.12 18.54
CA ASP A 60 11.86 26.24 19.68
C ASP A 60 10.86 25.12 19.32
N PRO A 61 11.21 23.84 19.42
CA PRO A 61 10.33 22.72 19.07
C PRO A 61 9.25 22.44 20.13
N ARG A 62 9.28 23.12 21.29
CA ARG A 62 8.37 22.84 22.40
C ARG A 62 7.04 23.57 22.21
N TRP A 63 5.93 22.84 22.36
CA TRP A 63 4.59 23.40 22.29
C TRP A 63 3.72 22.89 23.43
N MET A 64 3.09 23.81 24.16
CA MET A 64 2.23 23.48 25.30
C MET A 64 1.06 24.46 25.43
N THR A 65 -0.01 24.05 26.10
CA THR A 65 -1.16 24.92 26.36
C THR A 65 -0.81 25.99 27.41
N TYR A 66 -1.59 27.08 27.45
CA TYR A 66 -1.44 28.12 28.48
C TYR A 66 -1.45 27.55 29.91
N ASN A 67 -2.35 26.60 30.17
CA ASN A 67 -2.50 25.98 31.49
C ASN A 67 -1.30 25.11 31.86
N GLN A 68 -0.67 24.45 30.89
CA GLN A 68 0.56 23.69 31.12
C GLN A 68 1.73 24.62 31.47
N ALA A 69 1.88 25.73 30.74
CA ALA A 69 2.90 26.74 31.05
C ALA A 69 2.72 27.28 32.48
N ALA A 70 1.49 27.68 32.83
CA ALA A 70 1.18 28.18 34.16
C ALA A 70 1.45 27.13 35.27
N ALA A 71 1.18 25.85 35.01
CA ALA A 71 1.43 24.76 35.96
C ALA A 71 2.94 24.51 36.19
N GLU A 72 3.78 24.81 35.19
CA GLU A 72 5.25 24.74 35.31
C GLU A 72 5.86 26.05 35.86
N GLY A 73 5.03 27.01 36.31
CA GLY A 73 5.49 28.30 36.79
C GLY A 73 5.99 29.24 35.69
N ALA A 74 5.73 28.89 34.42
CA ALA A 74 6.08 29.66 33.24
C ALA A 74 4.88 30.51 32.77
N GLN A 75 5.15 31.60 32.05
CA GLN A 75 4.12 32.57 31.65
C GLN A 75 4.17 32.85 30.16
N VAL A 76 3.05 32.59 29.47
CA VAL A 76 2.88 33.03 28.08
C VAL A 76 2.94 34.57 28.03
N ARG A 77 3.81 35.11 27.18
CA ARG A 77 4.01 36.56 27.02
C ARG A 77 2.71 37.24 26.61
N LYS A 78 2.42 38.38 27.24
CA LYS A 78 1.25 39.19 26.91
C LYS A 78 1.28 39.60 25.44
N GLY A 79 0.18 39.34 24.72
CA GLY A 79 0.04 39.63 23.30
C GLY A 79 0.44 38.49 22.35
N SER A 80 1.00 37.39 22.88
CA SER A 80 1.30 36.20 22.06
C SER A 80 0.02 35.57 21.51
N LYS A 81 0.09 35.12 20.26
CA LYS A 81 -1.00 34.39 19.58
C LYS A 81 -0.71 32.90 19.66
N GLY A 82 -1.67 32.14 20.19
CA GLY A 82 -1.57 30.69 20.22
C GLY A 82 -1.96 30.05 18.88
N THR A 83 -1.49 28.83 18.66
CA THR A 83 -1.76 28.03 17.46
C THR A 83 -2.79 26.95 17.75
N HIS A 84 -3.77 26.79 16.86
CA HIS A 84 -4.80 25.77 17.00
C HIS A 84 -4.31 24.40 16.51
N ILE A 85 -4.50 23.38 17.34
CA ILE A 85 -4.31 21.96 17.00
C ILE A 85 -5.63 21.21 17.14
N VAL A 86 -5.78 20.14 16.37
CA VAL A 86 -6.96 19.27 16.43
C VAL A 86 -6.57 17.90 16.97
N TYR A 87 -7.27 17.43 17.99
CA TYR A 87 -7.09 16.08 18.50
C TYR A 87 -8.44 15.41 18.68
N TRP A 88 -8.45 14.08 18.58
CA TRP A 88 -9.67 13.29 18.73
C TRP A 88 -9.75 12.76 20.15
N LYS A 89 -10.85 13.05 20.84
CA LYS A 89 -11.19 12.34 22.09
C LYS A 89 -12.11 11.19 21.74
N PHE A 90 -11.75 10.04 22.28
CA PHE A 90 -12.54 8.82 22.21
C PHE A 90 -13.32 8.61 23.52
N SER A 91 -12.99 9.33 24.61
CA SER A 91 -13.69 9.28 25.89
C SER A 91 -13.89 10.66 26.53
N GLU A 92 -14.84 10.77 27.46
CA GLU A 92 -15.06 11.93 28.32
C GLU A 92 -15.35 11.50 29.78
N GLU A 93 -15.03 12.35 30.75
CA GLU A 93 -15.40 12.12 32.14
C GLU A 93 -16.82 12.64 32.41
N ARG A 94 -17.68 11.79 32.96
CA ARG A 94 -19.02 12.15 33.43
C ARG A 94 -19.14 11.95 34.92
N LYS A 95 -19.99 12.75 35.55
CA LYS A 95 -20.37 12.57 36.95
C LYS A 95 -21.12 11.23 37.09
N ALA A 96 -20.63 10.36 37.96
CA ALA A 96 -21.23 9.08 38.23
C ALA A 96 -22.60 9.27 38.89
N THR A 97 -23.60 8.56 38.38
CA THR A 97 -24.95 8.48 38.93
C THR A 97 -25.32 7.04 39.20
N ASP A 98 -26.11 6.78 40.24
CA ASP A 98 -26.66 5.45 40.52
C ASP A 98 -27.78 5.10 39.52
N GLU A 99 -28.33 3.88 39.63
CA GLU A 99 -29.42 3.37 38.78
C GLU A 99 -30.72 4.21 38.87
N GLN A 100 -30.84 5.13 39.83
CA GLN A 100 -31.96 6.06 39.98
C GLN A 100 -31.59 7.51 39.62
N GLY A 101 -30.40 7.76 39.07
CA GLY A 101 -29.94 9.07 38.60
C GLY A 101 -29.38 9.98 39.70
N ARG A 102 -29.08 9.46 40.90
CA ARG A 102 -28.54 10.26 42.02
C ARG A 102 -27.00 10.31 41.98
N PRO A 103 -26.38 11.45 42.36
CA PRO A 103 -24.93 11.58 42.45
C PRO A 103 -24.27 10.49 43.29
N VAL A 104 -23.35 9.70 42.71
CA VAL A 104 -22.51 8.79 43.49
C VAL A 104 -21.41 9.63 44.13
N ILE A 105 -21.44 9.75 45.46
CA ILE A 105 -20.45 10.49 46.23
C ILE A 105 -19.40 9.53 46.77
N ASP A 106 -18.15 9.89 46.58
CA ASP A 106 -17.00 9.19 47.12
C ASP A 106 -16.97 9.40 48.65
N PRO A 107 -17.07 8.32 49.45
CA PRO A 107 -17.23 8.42 50.90
C PRO A 107 -15.99 8.94 51.63
N ASP A 108 -14.80 8.86 51.02
CA ASP A 108 -13.54 9.29 51.64
C ASP A 108 -13.23 10.77 51.36
N THR A 109 -13.69 11.28 50.21
CA THR A 109 -13.42 12.67 49.77
C THR A 109 -14.63 13.59 49.83
N GLY A 110 -15.83 13.05 50.04
CA GLY A 110 -17.10 13.80 50.06
C GLY A 110 -17.48 14.44 48.71
N LYS A 111 -16.76 14.11 47.63
CA LYS A 111 -16.95 14.68 46.29
C LYS A 111 -17.67 13.69 45.38
N GLN A 112 -18.43 14.21 44.43
CA GLN A 112 -19.11 13.39 43.43
C GLN A 112 -18.09 12.64 42.56
N LYS A 113 -18.17 11.32 42.52
CA LYS A 113 -17.30 10.43 41.73
C LYS A 113 -17.49 10.71 40.24
N THR A 114 -16.42 10.73 39.46
CA THR A 114 -16.45 10.80 38.00
C THR A 114 -16.10 9.44 37.39
N VAL A 115 -16.72 9.11 36.25
CA VAL A 115 -16.47 7.90 35.45
C VAL A 115 -16.08 8.31 34.04
N THR A 116 -15.07 7.65 33.47
CA THR A 116 -14.67 7.85 32.07
C THR A 116 -15.60 7.03 31.16
N VAL A 117 -16.35 7.72 30.31
CA VAL A 117 -17.30 7.14 29.35
C VAL A 117 -16.71 7.25 27.96
N GLN A 118 -16.65 6.14 27.20
CA GLN A 118 -16.28 6.18 25.79
C GLN A 118 -17.38 6.91 25.00
N LEU A 119 -16.98 7.79 24.09
CA LEU A 119 -17.87 8.55 23.23
C LEU A 119 -18.33 7.64 22.08
N GLU A 120 -19.64 7.54 21.86
CA GLU A 120 -20.25 6.78 20.74
C GLU A 120 -19.67 7.14 19.36
N ARG A 121 -19.14 8.36 19.21
CA ARG A 121 -18.35 8.80 18.07
C ARG A 121 -17.14 9.59 18.54
N PRO A 122 -15.93 9.38 18.00
CA PRO A 122 -14.77 10.21 18.30
C PRO A 122 -15.08 11.68 18.02
N ARG A 123 -14.86 12.55 19.00
CA ARG A 123 -15.09 13.99 18.84
C ARG A 123 -13.77 14.69 18.61
N SER A 124 -13.68 15.46 17.54
CA SER A 124 -12.54 16.34 17.30
C SER A 124 -12.64 17.57 18.21
N PHE A 125 -11.64 17.77 19.06
CA PHE A 125 -11.48 18.95 19.89
C PHE A 125 -10.37 19.82 19.33
N MET A 126 -10.51 21.14 19.51
CA MET A 126 -9.45 22.09 19.23
C MET A 126 -8.78 22.47 20.55
N ALA A 127 -7.46 22.46 20.59
CA ALA A 127 -6.68 23.06 21.66
C ALA A 127 -5.86 24.22 21.09
N VAL A 128 -5.55 25.19 21.96
CA VAL A 128 -4.62 26.28 21.66
C VAL A 128 -3.32 25.98 22.38
N VAL A 129 -2.23 25.89 21.62
CA VAL A 129 -0.87 25.70 22.14
C VAL A 129 -0.01 26.91 21.80
N PHE A 130 0.95 27.18 22.66
CA PHE A 130 1.93 28.25 22.53
C PHE A 130 3.31 27.62 22.38
N ASN A 131 4.12 28.23 21.54
CA ASN A 131 5.49 27.81 21.33
C ASN A 131 6.36 28.20 22.53
N GLY A 132 7.41 27.44 22.82
CA GLY A 132 8.37 27.73 23.88
C GLY A 132 8.97 29.14 23.78
N SER A 133 9.18 29.66 22.57
CA SER A 133 9.67 31.02 22.35
C SER A 133 8.69 32.13 22.77
N GLN A 134 7.43 31.79 23.01
CA GLN A 134 6.36 32.70 23.44
C GLN A 134 6.14 32.65 24.97
N ILE A 135 6.89 31.82 25.69
CA ILE A 135 6.70 31.54 27.11
C ILE A 135 7.97 31.92 27.87
N ASP A 136 7.82 32.80 28.86
CA ASP A 136 8.89 33.15 29.79
C ASP A 136 8.93 32.16 30.96
N GLY A 137 10.12 31.84 31.46
CA GLY A 137 10.30 30.95 32.61
C GLY A 137 10.38 29.46 32.29
N LEU A 138 10.38 29.07 31.00
CA LEU A 138 10.71 27.70 30.61
C LEU A 138 12.21 27.41 30.82
N PRO A 139 12.59 26.17 31.19
CA PRO A 139 13.98 25.75 31.19
C PRO A 139 14.64 25.97 29.82
N PRO A 140 15.97 26.20 29.75
CA PRO A 140 16.69 26.21 28.49
C PRO A 140 16.42 24.95 27.67
N LEU A 141 16.32 25.10 26.34
CA LEU A 141 16.17 23.95 25.46
C LEU A 141 17.44 23.09 25.52
N GLU A 142 17.29 21.83 25.92
CA GLU A 142 18.38 20.88 25.88
C GLU A 142 18.76 20.58 24.43
N ALA A 143 20.05 20.77 24.12
CA ALA A 143 20.62 20.36 22.85
C ALA A 143 20.53 18.83 22.73
N ARG A 144 19.97 18.35 21.62
CA ARG A 144 19.98 16.93 21.27
C ARG A 144 21.18 16.73 20.34
N PRO A 145 22.31 16.18 20.81
CA PRO A 145 23.44 15.90 19.93
C PRO A 145 23.05 14.80 18.94
N THR A 146 23.38 15.01 17.66
CA THR A 146 23.23 13.98 16.64
C THR A 146 24.15 12.80 16.97
N GLY A 147 23.63 11.58 16.88
CA GLY A 147 24.42 10.37 17.10
C GLY A 147 25.58 10.23 16.10
N PRO A 148 26.60 9.40 16.40
CA PRO A 148 27.70 9.13 15.47
C PRO A 148 27.17 8.60 14.13
N GLU A 149 27.69 9.12 13.02
CA GLU A 149 27.27 8.75 11.65
C GLU A 149 27.19 7.21 11.43
N PRO A 150 28.19 6.40 11.82
CA PRO A 150 28.13 4.95 11.64
C PRO A 150 26.95 4.29 12.36
N GLU A 151 26.57 4.80 13.54
CA GLU A 151 25.45 4.25 14.32
C GLU A 151 24.12 4.59 13.64
N ARG A 152 23.97 5.80 13.11
CA ARG A 152 22.76 6.23 12.38
C ARG A 152 22.55 5.41 11.11
N HIS A 153 23.63 5.19 10.36
CA HIS A 153 23.60 4.36 9.14
C HIS A 153 23.33 2.90 9.45
N ALA A 154 23.92 2.35 10.51
CA ALA A 154 23.64 0.99 10.94
C ALA A 154 22.15 0.77 11.28
N ARG A 155 21.50 1.77 11.88
CA ARG A 155 20.04 1.73 12.14
C ARG A 155 19.23 1.71 10.85
N ALA A 156 19.59 2.55 9.87
CA ALA A 156 18.92 2.54 8.56
C ALA A 156 19.16 1.23 7.79
N GLU A 157 20.38 0.70 7.77
CA GLU A 157 20.67 -0.61 7.16
C GLU A 157 19.87 -1.73 7.79
N ALA A 158 19.77 -1.75 9.13
CA ALA A 158 18.96 -2.72 9.84
C ALA A 158 17.50 -2.67 9.37
N ILE A 159 16.94 -1.47 9.24
CA ILE A 159 15.57 -1.29 8.75
C ILE A 159 15.44 -1.80 7.30
N LEU A 160 16.35 -1.41 6.40
CA LEU A 160 16.32 -1.85 5.01
C LEU A 160 16.43 -3.38 4.90
N ALA A 161 17.34 -4.00 5.64
CA ALA A 161 17.52 -5.45 5.65
C ALA A 161 16.30 -6.19 6.24
N ASN A 162 15.81 -5.75 7.40
CA ASN A 162 14.71 -6.39 8.11
C ASN A 162 13.36 -6.20 7.39
N SER A 163 13.23 -5.15 6.58
CA SER A 163 12.03 -4.95 5.76
C SER A 163 11.77 -6.11 4.81
N GLY A 164 12.81 -6.86 4.43
CA GLY A 164 12.73 -7.90 3.40
C GLY A 164 12.44 -7.34 2.00
N ALA A 165 12.53 -6.02 1.81
CA ALA A 165 12.39 -5.41 0.50
C ALA A 165 13.50 -5.89 -0.43
N VAL A 166 13.13 -6.28 -1.66
CA VAL A 166 14.12 -6.63 -2.68
C VAL A 166 14.75 -5.34 -3.19
N ILE A 167 15.90 -4.95 -2.64
CA ILE A 167 16.64 -3.76 -3.04
C ILE A 167 17.74 -4.16 -4.03
N ARG A 168 17.73 -3.52 -5.21
CA ARG A 168 18.71 -3.73 -6.27
C ARG A 168 19.49 -2.44 -6.49
N HIS A 169 20.80 -2.56 -6.65
CA HIS A 169 21.67 -1.45 -7.03
C HIS A 169 22.01 -1.57 -8.50
N GLU A 170 21.69 -0.53 -9.27
CA GLU A 170 21.95 -0.47 -10.71
C GLU A 170 22.74 0.82 -11.02
N PRO A 171 23.77 0.77 -11.90
CA PRO A 171 24.45 1.97 -12.34
C PRO A 171 23.46 2.96 -12.99
N GLY A 172 23.36 4.17 -12.44
CA GLY A 172 22.43 5.19 -12.95
C GLY A 172 22.17 6.29 -11.94
N ASP A 173 21.20 7.15 -12.21
CA ASP A 173 20.82 8.29 -11.36
C ASP A 173 19.38 8.18 -10.81
N ARG A 174 18.72 7.03 -11.02
CA ARG A 174 17.31 6.82 -10.68
C ARG A 174 17.13 5.90 -9.48
N ALA A 175 16.38 6.37 -8.49
CA ALA A 175 15.78 5.55 -7.44
C ALA A 175 14.27 5.43 -7.68
N PHE A 176 13.71 4.23 -7.48
CA PHE A 176 12.26 4.02 -7.53
C PHE A 176 11.83 2.68 -6.91
N TYR A 177 10.62 2.66 -6.34
CA TYR A 177 9.87 1.44 -6.03
C TYR A 177 9.00 0.99 -7.21
N ARG A 178 9.03 -0.31 -7.55
CA ARG A 178 8.21 -0.92 -8.60
C ARG A 178 7.13 -1.83 -8.00
N PRO A 179 5.83 -1.44 -8.03
CA PRO A 179 4.76 -2.23 -7.45
C PRO A 179 4.54 -3.61 -8.09
N SER A 180 4.77 -3.75 -9.40
CA SER A 180 4.50 -5.00 -10.13
C SER A 180 5.44 -6.16 -9.77
N THR A 181 6.68 -5.83 -9.37
CA THR A 181 7.70 -6.81 -8.98
C THR A 181 8.00 -6.78 -7.49
N ASP A 182 7.34 -5.89 -6.74
CA ASP A 182 7.57 -5.65 -5.32
C ASP A 182 9.06 -5.45 -4.97
N SER A 183 9.74 -4.57 -5.72
CA SER A 183 11.18 -4.35 -5.59
C SER A 183 11.56 -2.87 -5.65
N ILE A 184 12.61 -2.50 -4.92
CA ILE A 184 13.21 -1.16 -4.91
C ILE A 184 14.48 -1.19 -5.76
N THR A 185 14.67 -0.19 -6.60
CA THR A 185 15.90 0.03 -7.38
C THR A 185 16.55 1.32 -6.89
N LEU A 186 17.85 1.28 -6.60
CA LEU A 186 18.66 2.42 -6.17
C LEU A 186 19.90 2.54 -7.08
N PRO A 187 20.45 3.74 -7.27
CA PRO A 187 21.80 3.93 -7.80
C PRO A 187 22.85 3.20 -6.96
N GLU A 188 24.02 2.92 -7.53
CA GLU A 188 25.13 2.38 -6.75
C GLU A 188 25.51 3.32 -5.60
N ARG A 189 25.86 2.76 -4.44
CA ARG A 189 26.14 3.53 -3.21
C ARG A 189 27.24 4.59 -3.39
N ASN A 190 28.22 4.31 -4.24
CA ASN A 190 29.33 5.22 -4.57
C ASN A 190 28.90 6.43 -5.42
N GLN A 191 27.70 6.41 -6.02
CA GLN A 191 27.14 7.50 -6.83
C GLN A 191 26.45 8.56 -5.98
N PHE A 192 26.13 8.25 -4.72
CA PHE A 192 25.55 9.21 -3.78
C PHE A 192 26.63 10.12 -3.21
N PRO A 193 26.38 11.45 -3.10
CA PRO A 193 27.36 12.39 -2.54
C PRO A 193 27.78 12.07 -1.11
N THR A 194 26.86 11.52 -0.32
CA THR A 194 27.07 11.07 1.05
C THR A 194 26.27 9.80 1.32
N ALA A 195 26.66 9.05 2.36
CA ALA A 195 25.87 7.92 2.81
C ALA A 195 24.51 8.36 3.40
N ASP A 196 24.42 9.55 4.02
CA ASP A 196 23.15 10.11 4.48
C ASP A 196 22.16 10.28 3.31
N ASN A 197 22.62 10.80 2.16
CA ASN A 197 21.81 10.91 0.95
C ASN A 197 21.33 9.53 0.45
N TYR A 198 22.20 8.52 0.46
CA TYR A 198 21.82 7.16 0.09
C TYR A 198 20.67 6.64 0.97
N TYR A 199 20.79 6.76 2.29
CA TYR A 199 19.76 6.26 3.20
C TYR A 199 18.47 7.08 3.13
N ALA A 200 18.56 8.39 2.97
CA ALA A 200 17.39 9.24 2.77
C ALA A 200 16.58 8.79 1.53
N THR A 201 17.26 8.57 0.40
CA THR A 201 16.62 8.05 -0.82
C THR A 201 16.08 6.63 -0.63
N ALA A 202 16.84 5.73 0.01
CA ALA A 202 16.38 4.37 0.27
C ALA A 202 15.13 4.33 1.17
N LEU A 203 15.04 5.19 2.18
CA LEU A 203 13.90 5.30 3.09
C LEU A 203 12.68 5.92 2.40
N HIS A 204 12.88 6.87 1.49
CA HIS A 204 11.81 7.38 0.62
C HIS A 204 11.20 6.25 -0.22
N GLU A 205 12.03 5.47 -0.93
CA GLU A 205 11.55 4.35 -1.74
C GLU A 205 10.93 3.24 -0.88
N LEU A 206 11.47 3.01 0.31
CA LEU A 206 10.86 2.11 1.27
C LEU A 206 9.48 2.61 1.72
N GLY A 207 9.31 3.93 1.82
CA GLY A 207 8.02 4.59 2.03
C GLY A 207 6.99 4.19 0.97
N HIS A 208 7.33 4.27 -0.31
CA HIS A 208 6.50 3.78 -1.42
C HIS A 208 6.27 2.27 -1.36
N TRP A 209 7.32 1.51 -1.07
CA TRP A 209 7.25 0.07 -0.91
C TRP A 209 6.17 -0.30 0.11
N THR A 210 6.07 0.38 1.27
CA THR A 210 5.00 0.07 2.25
C THR A 210 3.57 0.17 1.68
N GLY A 211 3.35 0.85 0.56
CA GLY A 211 2.03 1.02 -0.06
C GLY A 211 1.48 -0.22 -0.77
N HIS A 212 2.28 -1.26 -0.99
CA HIS A 212 1.81 -2.48 -1.69
C HIS A 212 0.61 -3.16 -1.00
N PRO A 213 -0.25 -3.89 -1.75
CA PRO A 213 -1.44 -4.54 -1.19
C PRO A 213 -1.20 -5.56 -0.08
N SER A 214 0.03 -6.09 0.08
CA SER A 214 0.39 -6.98 1.18
C SER A 214 0.78 -6.25 2.48
N ARG A 215 0.86 -4.91 2.46
CA ARG A 215 1.41 -4.08 3.56
C ARG A 215 0.40 -3.04 4.05
N LEU A 216 0.58 -1.76 3.72
CA LEU A 216 -0.34 -0.68 4.10
C LEU A 216 -1.47 -0.45 3.08
N ASP A 217 -1.48 -1.20 1.97
CA ASP A 217 -2.55 -1.24 0.95
C ASP A 217 -3.04 0.15 0.52
N ARG A 218 -2.08 0.96 0.05
CA ARG A 218 -2.36 2.28 -0.52
C ARG A 218 -2.48 2.18 -2.04
N ASP A 219 -3.22 3.11 -2.65
CA ASP A 219 -3.43 3.10 -4.10
C ASP A 219 -2.18 3.55 -4.86
N LEU A 220 -1.43 2.57 -5.39
CA LEU A 220 -0.24 2.78 -6.20
C LEU A 220 -0.50 2.58 -7.70
N ALA A 221 -1.75 2.33 -8.13
CA ALA A 221 -2.08 1.94 -9.51
C ALA A 221 -2.12 3.12 -10.49
N HIS A 222 -1.67 4.29 -10.06
CA HIS A 222 -1.77 5.53 -10.79
C HIS A 222 -0.54 5.76 -11.68
N PRO A 223 -0.71 6.12 -12.96
CA PRO A 223 0.42 6.40 -13.85
C PRO A 223 1.33 7.49 -13.29
N PHE A 224 2.63 7.36 -13.52
CA PHE A 224 3.63 8.38 -13.17
C PHE A 224 3.20 9.77 -13.66
N GLY A 225 3.30 10.79 -12.79
CA GLY A 225 2.88 12.17 -13.09
C GLY A 225 1.37 12.44 -13.05
N SER A 226 0.53 11.42 -12.75
CA SER A 226 -0.90 11.63 -12.52
C SER A 226 -1.18 12.24 -11.14
N GLU A 227 -2.39 12.76 -10.94
CA GLU A 227 -2.80 13.31 -9.65
C GLU A 227 -2.82 12.27 -8.53
N GLY A 228 -3.21 11.03 -8.86
CA GLY A 228 -3.17 9.91 -7.92
C GLY A 228 -1.75 9.54 -7.50
N TYR A 229 -0.81 9.58 -8.45
CA TYR A 229 0.62 9.38 -8.17
C TYR A 229 1.18 10.52 -7.30
N ALA A 230 0.85 11.77 -7.60
CA ALA A 230 1.27 12.92 -6.79
C ALA A 230 0.74 12.86 -5.34
N ARG A 231 -0.45 12.29 -5.11
CA ARG A 231 -0.98 12.03 -3.77
C ARG A 231 -0.12 11.03 -2.99
N GLU A 232 0.39 10.00 -3.64
CA GLU A 232 1.30 9.03 -3.01
C GLU A 232 2.70 9.62 -2.78
N GLU A 233 3.25 10.37 -3.74
CA GLU A 233 4.50 11.12 -3.56
C GLU A 233 4.42 12.06 -2.35
N LEU A 234 3.30 12.77 -2.16
CA LEU A 234 3.12 13.61 -0.98
C LEU A 234 3.18 12.82 0.33
N ARG A 235 2.69 11.57 0.35
CA ARG A 235 2.74 10.69 1.52
C ARG A 235 4.16 10.20 1.79
N ALA A 236 4.85 9.73 0.75
CA ALA A 236 6.21 9.22 0.83
C ALA A 236 7.20 10.34 1.23
N GLU A 237 7.05 11.54 0.69
CA GLU A 237 7.88 12.70 1.05
C GLU A 237 7.72 13.13 2.51
N ILE A 238 6.48 13.23 2.99
CA ILE A 238 6.23 13.55 4.41
C ILE A 238 6.76 12.43 5.30
N ALA A 239 6.63 11.16 4.89
CA ALA A 239 7.15 10.03 5.65
C ALA A 239 8.68 10.02 5.67
N SER A 240 9.33 10.33 4.55
CA SER A 240 10.79 10.43 4.43
C SER A 240 11.34 11.50 5.39
N LEU A 241 10.70 12.68 5.44
CA LEU A 241 11.03 13.73 6.41
C LEU A 241 10.95 13.22 7.87
N MET A 242 9.89 12.49 8.21
CA MET A 242 9.71 11.94 9.56
C MET A 242 10.74 10.85 9.90
N LEU A 243 11.08 9.99 8.94
CA LEU A 243 12.09 8.94 9.10
C LEU A 243 13.49 9.53 9.20
N GLY A 244 13.80 10.51 8.38
CA GLY A 244 15.06 11.25 8.38
C GLY A 244 15.35 11.94 9.72
N GLU A 245 14.33 12.49 10.38
CA GLU A 245 14.46 13.06 11.73
C GLU A 245 14.67 11.98 12.80
N ARG A 246 13.87 10.91 12.78
CA ARG A 246 13.92 9.83 13.78
C ARG A 246 15.21 9.01 13.74
N LEU A 247 15.76 8.82 12.54
CA LEU A 247 17.03 8.13 12.30
C LEU A 247 18.23 9.07 12.30
N GLU A 248 17.98 10.38 12.38
CA GLU A 248 19.00 11.43 12.40
C GLU A 248 19.87 11.43 11.12
N ILE A 249 19.26 11.09 9.98
CA ILE A 249 19.91 10.99 8.65
C ILE A 249 19.72 12.30 7.86
N GLY A 250 18.75 13.12 8.25
CA GLY A 250 18.37 14.31 7.49
C GLY A 250 17.36 13.99 6.38
N HIS A 251 17.07 14.97 5.53
CA HIS A 251 16.09 14.86 4.45
C HIS A 251 16.58 15.66 3.25
N ASP A 252 16.54 15.07 2.05
CA ASP A 252 16.93 15.75 0.81
C ASP A 252 15.84 15.56 -0.26
N PRO A 253 15.00 16.58 -0.50
CA PRO A 253 13.90 16.50 -1.46
C PRO A 253 14.33 16.83 -2.90
N GLY A 254 15.64 16.91 -3.19
CA GLY A 254 16.20 17.44 -4.44
C GLY A 254 15.63 16.87 -5.75
N GLN A 255 15.00 15.68 -5.73
CA GLN A 255 14.38 15.03 -6.89
C GLN A 255 12.84 15.20 -6.99
N HIS A 256 12.17 15.77 -5.96
CA HIS A 256 10.70 15.74 -5.83
C HIS A 256 10.02 17.11 -6.02
N ALA A 257 10.77 18.15 -6.39
CA ALA A 257 10.23 19.50 -6.65
C ALA A 257 9.21 19.55 -7.82
N ALA A 258 9.26 18.56 -8.73
CA ALA A 258 8.35 18.45 -9.87
C ALA A 258 6.89 18.23 -9.47
N TYR A 259 6.61 17.67 -8.28
CA TYR A 259 5.26 17.31 -7.86
C TYR A 259 4.51 18.44 -7.14
N VAL A 260 5.19 19.53 -6.82
CA VAL A 260 4.65 20.65 -6.03
C VAL A 260 3.39 21.24 -6.66
N GLY A 261 3.37 21.41 -7.99
CA GLY A 261 2.19 21.88 -8.71
C GLY A 261 0.98 20.95 -8.57
N SER A 262 1.22 19.63 -8.60
CA SER A 262 0.19 18.61 -8.42
C SER A 262 -0.30 18.50 -6.98
N TRP A 263 0.60 18.67 -6.00
CA TRP A 263 0.21 18.76 -4.58
C TRP A 263 -0.64 20.00 -4.32
N VAL A 264 -0.23 21.17 -4.80
CA VAL A 264 -0.99 22.41 -4.67
C VAL A 264 -2.39 22.26 -5.29
N LYS A 265 -2.49 21.62 -6.46
CA LYS A 265 -3.78 21.33 -7.10
C LYS A 265 -4.65 20.42 -6.22
N ALA A 266 -4.10 19.29 -5.75
CA ALA A 266 -4.83 18.34 -4.92
C ALA A 266 -5.35 18.98 -3.61
N LEU A 267 -4.56 19.85 -2.98
CA LEU A 267 -4.96 20.57 -1.77
C LEU A 267 -5.99 21.69 -2.02
N LYS A 268 -5.97 22.31 -3.20
CA LYS A 268 -7.00 23.30 -3.61
C LYS A 268 -8.35 22.62 -3.86
N GLU A 269 -8.35 21.40 -4.40
CA GLU A 269 -9.56 20.63 -4.68
C GLU A 269 -10.13 19.94 -3.43
N ASP A 270 -9.29 19.32 -2.61
CA ASP A 270 -9.66 18.75 -1.32
C ASP A 270 -8.70 19.18 -0.19
N PRO A 271 -9.04 20.25 0.55
CA PRO A 271 -8.27 20.70 1.71
C PRO A 271 -8.05 19.64 2.80
N LYS A 272 -8.87 18.58 2.84
CA LYS A 272 -8.69 17.48 3.81
C LYS A 272 -7.61 16.49 3.40
N GLU A 273 -7.14 16.54 2.15
CA GLU A 273 -6.15 15.60 1.64
C GLU A 273 -4.84 15.68 2.41
N ILE A 274 -4.43 16.86 2.86
CA ILE A 274 -3.21 17.00 3.65
C ILE A 274 -3.30 16.30 5.02
N PHE A 275 -4.49 16.23 5.62
CA PHE A 275 -4.70 15.50 6.87
C PHE A 275 -4.63 13.99 6.64
N ARG A 276 -5.10 13.51 5.49
CA ARG A 276 -4.97 12.09 5.10
C ARG A 276 -3.52 11.77 4.80
N ALA A 277 -2.84 12.57 3.99
CA ALA A 277 -1.44 12.38 3.64
C ALA A 277 -0.54 12.37 4.88
N ALA A 278 -0.71 13.32 5.81
CA ALA A 278 0.04 13.35 7.06
C ALA A 278 -0.30 12.17 7.99
N SER A 279 -1.55 11.69 7.99
CA SER A 279 -1.94 10.48 8.74
C SER A 279 -1.33 9.22 8.14
N ASP A 280 -1.27 9.12 6.81
CA ASP A 280 -0.67 7.99 6.11
C ASP A 280 0.84 8.00 6.28
N ALA A 281 1.49 9.16 6.19
CA ALA A 281 2.91 9.33 6.44
C ALA A 281 3.32 8.90 7.87
N GLU A 282 2.52 9.22 8.88
CA GLU A 282 2.75 8.75 10.25
C GLU A 282 2.66 7.20 10.34
N ARG A 283 1.71 6.59 9.60
CA ARG A 283 1.59 5.13 9.53
C ARG A 283 2.77 4.49 8.80
N ILE A 284 3.24 5.10 7.72
CA ILE A 284 4.45 4.68 6.98
C ILE A 284 5.64 4.73 7.92
N SER A 285 5.89 5.87 8.57
CA SER A 285 7.03 6.04 9.46
C SER A 285 6.96 5.05 10.64
N GLY A 286 5.79 4.85 11.25
CA GLY A 286 5.60 3.84 12.30
C GLY A 286 5.91 2.42 11.80
N TYR A 287 5.35 2.03 10.66
CA TYR A 287 5.56 0.70 10.08
C TYR A 287 7.03 0.43 9.73
N VAL A 288 7.72 1.42 9.16
CA VAL A 288 9.15 1.31 8.82
C VAL A 288 10.01 1.22 10.09
N MET A 289 9.70 2.01 11.13
CA MET A 289 10.42 1.95 12.40
C MET A 289 10.18 0.65 13.18
N ASP A 290 9.09 -0.08 12.93
CA ASP A 290 8.85 -1.39 13.57
C ASP A 290 9.89 -2.44 13.15
N PHE A 291 10.50 -2.32 11.96
CA PHE A 291 11.60 -3.20 11.51
C PHE A 291 12.88 -3.02 12.34
N GLU A 292 13.06 -1.86 12.97
CA GLU A 292 14.13 -1.65 13.96
C GLU A 292 13.83 -2.40 15.27
N GLN A 293 12.56 -2.44 15.69
CA GLN A 293 12.14 -3.12 16.92
C GLN A 293 12.16 -4.64 16.80
N GLU A 294 11.88 -5.19 15.61
CA GLU A 294 12.10 -6.61 15.33
C GLU A 294 13.59 -6.97 15.43
N GLN A 295 14.53 -6.06 15.17
CA GLN A 295 15.94 -6.27 15.47
C GLN A 295 16.23 -6.22 16.97
N MET A 296 15.63 -5.30 17.73
CA MET A 296 15.81 -5.29 19.19
C MET A 296 15.25 -6.56 19.84
N GLN A 297 14.12 -7.09 19.37
CA GLN A 297 13.50 -8.32 19.87
C GLN A 297 14.18 -9.60 19.34
N THR A 298 14.53 -9.66 18.06
CA THR A 298 15.23 -10.81 17.46
C THR A 298 16.70 -10.83 17.88
N GLN A 299 17.37 -9.69 18.07
CA GLN A 299 18.67 -9.66 18.75
C GLN A 299 18.57 -9.87 20.26
N THR A 300 17.48 -9.58 20.98
CA THR A 300 17.39 -10.04 22.40
C THR A 300 17.04 -11.51 22.53
N VAL A 301 16.46 -12.13 21.49
CA VAL A 301 16.11 -13.56 21.46
C VAL A 301 17.23 -14.42 20.85
N GLU A 302 17.92 -13.95 19.80
CA GLU A 302 19.08 -14.60 19.17
C GLU A 302 20.43 -14.15 19.75
N ARG A 303 20.50 -12.97 20.39
CA ARG A 303 21.54 -12.62 21.38
C ARG A 303 20.97 -12.70 22.79
N GLN A 304 20.46 -13.86 23.17
CA GLN A 304 21.03 -14.35 24.42
C GLN A 304 22.45 -14.79 24.06
N PRO A 305 23.50 -14.01 24.39
CA PRO A 305 24.82 -14.62 24.42
C PRO A 305 24.66 -15.83 25.34
N VAL A 306 24.97 -17.04 24.83
CA VAL A 306 25.50 -18.04 25.74
C VAL A 306 26.72 -17.34 26.32
N PRO A 307 26.69 -16.95 27.60
CA PRO A 307 27.68 -16.04 28.13
C PRO A 307 29.05 -16.66 27.88
N GLU A 308 29.94 -15.91 27.23
CA GLU A 308 31.29 -16.35 26.86
C GLU A 308 32.05 -16.95 28.05
N VAL A 309 31.71 -16.43 29.23
CA VAL A 309 32.03 -16.92 30.55
C VAL A 309 30.72 -16.89 31.35
N ALA A 310 30.23 -18.04 31.84
CA ALA A 310 29.07 -18.03 32.74
C ALA A 310 29.35 -17.14 33.97
N PRO A 311 28.37 -16.40 34.53
CA PRO A 311 28.63 -15.45 35.63
C PRO A 311 29.35 -16.06 36.84
N GLU A 312 29.08 -17.33 37.11
CA GLU A 312 29.72 -18.12 38.17
C GLU A 312 31.21 -18.38 37.86
N VAL A 313 31.54 -18.71 36.62
CA VAL A 313 32.92 -18.89 36.12
C VAL A 313 33.68 -17.57 36.13
N ALA A 314 33.01 -16.46 35.77
CA ALA A 314 33.62 -15.12 35.78
C ALA A 314 33.94 -14.64 37.19
N ALA A 315 33.05 -14.90 38.14
CA ALA A 315 33.26 -14.57 39.55
C ALA A 315 34.38 -15.41 40.19
N GLU A 316 34.54 -16.68 39.79
CA GLU A 316 35.67 -17.50 40.24
C GLU A 316 36.99 -17.07 39.57
N LEU A 317 37.01 -16.85 38.25
CA LEU A 317 38.22 -16.37 37.54
C LEU A 317 38.74 -15.06 38.15
N GLN A 318 37.84 -14.17 38.55
CA GLN A 318 38.18 -12.92 39.23
C GLN A 318 38.73 -13.17 40.64
N ARG A 319 38.13 -14.11 41.40
CA ARG A 319 38.63 -14.50 42.73
C ARG A 319 39.99 -15.19 42.65
N ASP A 320 40.20 -16.07 41.69
CA ASP A 320 41.46 -16.77 41.46
C ASP A 320 42.55 -15.78 41.02
N HIS A 321 42.20 -14.80 40.17
CA HIS A 321 43.09 -13.70 39.80
C HIS A 321 43.54 -12.87 41.01
N GLU A 322 42.62 -12.52 41.91
CA GLU A 322 42.91 -11.76 43.14
C GLU A 322 43.80 -12.53 44.12
N ASN A 323 43.77 -13.88 44.07
CA ASN A 323 44.58 -14.76 44.90
C ASN A 323 45.85 -15.29 44.19
N ALA A 324 46.06 -14.93 42.92
CA ALA A 324 47.17 -15.42 42.12
C ALA A 324 48.53 -14.87 42.60
N VAL A 325 49.57 -15.71 42.51
CA VAL A 325 50.96 -15.28 42.74
C VAL A 325 51.44 -14.53 41.49
N GLU A 326 52.17 -13.43 41.70
CA GLU A 326 52.65 -12.51 40.66
C GLU A 326 53.21 -13.24 39.43
N GLY A 327 52.47 -13.19 38.32
CA GLY A 327 52.84 -13.77 37.02
C GLY A 327 52.05 -15.00 36.52
N TYR A 328 51.12 -15.57 37.30
CA TYR A 328 50.32 -16.73 36.86
C TYR A 328 48.85 -16.62 37.29
N SER A 329 48.04 -15.89 36.52
CA SER A 329 46.61 -15.70 36.74
C SER A 329 45.76 -16.50 35.74
N PRO A 330 44.77 -17.30 36.19
CA PRO A 330 43.83 -17.97 35.28
C PRO A 330 43.05 -16.99 34.39
N LEU A 331 42.80 -15.77 34.87
CA LEU A 331 42.16 -14.72 34.07
C LEU A 331 43.07 -14.21 32.95
N GLU A 332 44.37 -14.07 33.20
CA GLU A 332 45.35 -13.63 32.19
C GLU A 332 45.58 -14.73 31.16
N SER A 333 45.69 -15.99 31.60
CA SER A 333 45.77 -17.15 30.71
C SER A 333 44.51 -17.31 29.85
N TRP A 334 43.31 -17.09 30.40
CA TRP A 334 42.06 -17.04 29.63
C TRP A 334 42.08 -15.94 28.57
N GLN A 335 42.44 -14.71 28.94
CA GLN A 335 42.52 -13.58 28.01
C GLN A 335 43.54 -13.82 26.90
N MET A 336 44.69 -14.41 27.22
CA MET A 336 45.72 -14.76 26.24
C MET A 336 45.22 -15.80 25.22
N MET A 337 44.63 -16.89 25.69
CA MET A 337 44.14 -17.97 24.82
C MET A 337 42.94 -17.52 23.97
N LYS A 338 42.08 -16.66 24.53
CA LYS A 338 41.00 -16.00 23.77
C LYS A 338 41.56 -15.12 22.67
N ALA A 339 42.49 -14.22 23.00
CA ALA A 339 43.08 -13.31 22.03
C ALA A 339 43.80 -14.07 20.91
N GLU A 340 44.46 -15.19 21.22
CA GLU A 340 45.09 -16.03 20.21
C GLU A 340 44.07 -16.71 19.29
N ALA A 341 42.95 -17.21 19.82
CA ALA A 341 41.87 -17.77 19.01
C ALA A 341 41.27 -16.72 18.06
N GLU A 342 40.97 -15.53 18.57
CA GLU A 342 40.40 -14.42 17.80
C GLU A 342 41.34 -13.96 16.67
N ARG A 343 42.64 -13.88 16.94
CA ARG A 343 43.66 -13.56 15.92
C ARG A 343 43.67 -14.53 14.75
N ASN A 344 43.25 -15.78 14.97
CA ASN A 344 43.20 -16.83 13.95
C ASN A 344 41.77 -17.09 13.44
N GLY A 345 40.80 -16.20 13.74
CA GLY A 345 39.43 -16.30 13.22
C GLY A 345 38.50 -17.28 13.96
N TYR A 346 38.84 -17.64 15.20
CA TYR A 346 38.04 -18.51 16.07
C TYR A 346 37.47 -17.71 17.23
N SER A 347 36.36 -18.18 17.79
CA SER A 347 35.83 -17.70 19.08
C SER A 347 36.12 -18.73 20.17
N ALA A 348 36.35 -18.25 21.40
CA ALA A 348 36.62 -19.10 22.57
C ALA A 348 35.48 -18.96 23.59
N ARG A 349 35.21 -20.02 24.36
CA ARG A 349 34.28 -20.03 25.49
C ARG A 349 34.92 -20.77 26.64
N ILE A 350 34.66 -20.36 27.88
CA ILE A 350 35.25 -20.97 29.08
C ILE A 350 34.15 -21.42 30.07
N GLY A 351 34.31 -22.61 30.63
CA GLY A 351 33.41 -23.22 31.59
C GLY A 351 34.15 -23.99 32.68
N PHE A 352 33.42 -24.61 33.60
CA PHE A 352 33.97 -25.53 34.61
C PHE A 352 33.80 -26.98 34.17
N ALA A 353 34.84 -27.78 34.37
CA ALA A 353 34.78 -29.22 34.23
C ALA A 353 35.56 -29.89 35.37
N SER A 354 35.16 -31.11 35.71
CA SER A 354 35.84 -31.94 36.70
C SER A 354 36.47 -33.14 36.00
N GLY A 355 37.76 -33.36 36.22
CA GLY A 355 38.51 -34.48 35.67
C GLY A 355 39.16 -35.34 36.76
N GLU A 356 39.91 -36.36 36.34
CA GLU A 356 40.62 -37.27 37.25
C GLU A 356 41.65 -36.56 38.15
N LEU A 357 42.10 -35.35 37.76
CA LEU A 357 43.08 -34.54 38.47
C LEU A 357 42.47 -33.39 39.29
N GLY A 358 41.14 -33.25 39.32
CA GLY A 358 40.43 -32.19 40.03
C GLY A 358 39.59 -31.29 39.12
N ASP A 359 39.07 -30.21 39.69
CA ASP A 359 38.29 -29.19 38.97
C ASP A 359 39.22 -28.27 38.18
N PHE A 360 38.84 -27.97 36.93
CA PHE A 360 39.59 -27.10 36.02
C PHE A 360 38.65 -26.26 35.17
N TYR A 361 39.18 -25.20 34.58
CA TYR A 361 38.48 -24.40 33.58
C TYR A 361 38.66 -25.03 32.20
N GLU A 362 37.57 -25.36 31.51
CA GLU A 362 37.62 -25.87 30.14
C GLU A 362 37.39 -24.73 29.16
N ILE A 363 38.32 -24.52 28.22
CA ILE A 363 38.19 -23.58 27.12
C ILE A 363 37.87 -24.34 25.84
N THR A 364 36.74 -24.04 25.20
CA THR A 364 36.33 -24.62 23.92
C THR A 364 36.38 -23.59 22.80
N TYR A 365 36.80 -23.99 21.60
CA TYR A 365 36.96 -23.09 20.46
C TYR A 365 35.99 -23.41 19.32
N HIS A 366 35.47 -22.37 18.67
CA HIS A 366 34.50 -22.44 17.58
C HIS A 366 35.00 -21.67 16.36
N ASP A 367 34.71 -22.15 15.15
CA ASP A 367 35.13 -21.49 13.92
C ASP A 367 34.33 -20.20 13.63
N GLN A 368 34.69 -19.50 12.55
CA GLN A 368 34.04 -18.25 12.11
C GLN A 368 32.52 -18.37 11.83
N HIS A 369 31.98 -19.58 11.72
CA HIS A 369 30.54 -19.83 11.54
C HIS A 369 29.84 -20.28 12.84
N GLY A 370 30.59 -20.37 13.95
CA GLY A 370 30.08 -20.82 15.25
C GLY A 370 30.09 -22.33 15.46
N GLU A 371 30.64 -23.10 14.50
CA GLU A 371 30.68 -24.56 14.58
C GLU A 371 31.79 -25.05 15.53
N PRO A 372 31.57 -26.12 16.31
CA PRO A 372 32.59 -26.67 17.20
C PRO A 372 33.84 -27.11 16.42
N SER A 373 35.01 -26.57 16.79
CA SER A 373 36.26 -26.95 16.13
C SER A 373 36.77 -28.34 16.56
N GLY A 374 36.31 -28.85 17.70
CA GLY A 374 36.88 -30.03 18.35
C GLY A 374 38.20 -29.76 19.08
N ILE A 375 38.65 -28.49 19.12
CA ILE A 375 39.77 -28.04 19.94
C ILE A 375 39.24 -27.67 21.32
N ARG A 376 39.92 -28.15 22.37
CA ARG A 376 39.68 -27.73 23.75
C ARG A 376 40.98 -27.58 24.52
N THR A 377 40.99 -26.68 25.49
CA THR A 377 42.13 -26.44 26.40
C THR A 377 41.66 -26.54 27.84
N GLU A 378 42.27 -27.43 28.61
CA GLU A 378 42.07 -27.54 30.05
C GLU A 378 43.03 -26.57 30.76
N MET A 379 42.50 -25.71 31.63
CA MET A 379 43.25 -24.73 32.41
C MET A 379 43.07 -25.01 33.90
N TYR A 380 44.16 -25.44 34.54
CA TYR A 380 44.18 -25.76 35.96
C TYR A 380 44.44 -24.49 36.79
N GLY A 381 44.06 -24.50 38.08
CA GLY A 381 44.09 -23.32 38.95
C GLY A 381 45.48 -22.68 39.17
N ASP A 382 46.56 -23.30 38.73
CA ASP A 382 47.93 -22.76 38.69
C ASP A 382 48.33 -22.23 37.29
N SER A 383 47.36 -21.89 36.44
CA SER A 383 47.53 -21.40 35.06
C SER A 383 48.22 -22.37 34.11
N LYS A 384 48.33 -23.65 34.49
CA LYS A 384 48.82 -24.70 33.62
C LYS A 384 47.76 -25.07 32.59
N LEU A 385 48.11 -24.99 31.31
CA LEU A 385 47.23 -25.21 30.18
C LEU A 385 47.60 -26.50 29.43
N MET A 386 46.59 -27.23 28.96
CA MET A 386 46.74 -28.41 28.12
C MET A 386 45.73 -28.40 26.99
N THR A 387 46.19 -28.27 25.75
CA THR A 387 45.33 -28.23 24.55
C THR A 387 45.28 -29.60 23.86
N GLU A 388 44.10 -29.97 23.41
CA GLU A 388 43.85 -31.17 22.63
C GLU A 388 42.94 -30.90 21.44
N TYR A 389 43.02 -31.78 20.44
CA TYR A 389 42.20 -31.74 19.25
C TYR A 389 41.54 -33.10 19.04
N ASN A 390 40.21 -33.13 19.01
CA ASN A 390 39.39 -34.35 18.89
C ASN A 390 39.81 -35.49 19.86
N GLY A 391 40.11 -35.14 21.12
CA GLY A 391 40.49 -36.07 22.17
C GLY A 391 41.97 -36.53 22.13
N THR A 392 42.78 -36.03 21.19
CA THR A 392 44.22 -36.29 21.15
C THR A 392 44.99 -35.09 21.71
N ARG A 393 45.79 -35.33 22.75
CA ARG A 393 46.63 -34.30 23.36
C ARG A 393 47.74 -33.85 22.41
N LEU A 394 47.85 -32.53 22.24
CA LEU A 394 48.85 -31.93 21.35
C LEU A 394 50.11 -31.46 22.09
N SER A 395 50.03 -31.29 23.41
CA SER A 395 51.21 -31.11 24.27
C SER A 395 51.55 -32.40 25.01
N GLN A 396 52.86 -32.72 25.10
CA GLN A 396 53.33 -33.85 25.91
C GLN A 396 53.39 -33.51 27.41
N PHE A 397 53.41 -32.21 27.75
CA PHE A 397 53.48 -31.70 29.11
C PHE A 397 52.44 -30.57 29.29
N ILE A 398 51.91 -30.44 30.51
CA ILE A 398 51.07 -29.30 30.89
C ILE A 398 52.02 -28.13 31.19
N SER A 399 51.88 -27.05 30.43
CA SER A 399 52.81 -25.91 30.47
C SER A 399 52.14 -24.69 31.08
N ASN A 400 52.89 -23.89 31.83
CA ASN A 400 52.52 -22.54 32.25
C ASN A 400 53.30 -21.46 31.46
N ASP A 401 54.04 -21.84 30.42
CA ASP A 401 54.88 -20.91 29.66
C ASP A 401 54.09 -20.17 28.57
N ASP A 402 54.07 -18.83 28.65
CA ASP A 402 53.27 -17.92 27.81
C ASP A 402 53.62 -17.99 26.31
N GLU A 403 54.78 -18.52 25.93
CA GLU A 403 55.14 -18.74 24.51
C GLU A 403 54.60 -20.08 24.00
N SER A 404 54.71 -21.14 24.80
CA SER A 404 54.31 -22.50 24.43
C SER A 404 52.79 -22.71 24.39
N GLN A 405 52.01 -22.00 25.20
CA GLN A 405 50.56 -22.19 25.28
C GLN A 405 49.82 -21.70 24.02
N PRO A 406 50.02 -20.45 23.53
CA PRO A 406 49.42 -19.98 22.29
C PRO A 406 49.98 -20.72 21.06
N ALA A 407 51.24 -21.16 21.12
CA ALA A 407 51.85 -21.99 20.07
C ALA A 407 51.13 -23.34 19.92
N THR A 408 50.75 -23.98 21.02
CA THR A 408 50.02 -25.26 20.98
C THR A 408 48.61 -25.09 20.40
N LEU A 409 47.91 -23.99 20.76
CA LEU A 409 46.61 -23.65 20.17
C LEU A 409 46.71 -23.40 18.65
N ARG A 410 47.74 -22.68 18.19
CA ARG A 410 47.97 -22.48 16.74
C ARG A 410 48.16 -23.79 15.99
N VAL A 411 48.88 -24.76 16.58
CA VAL A 411 49.03 -26.09 15.98
C VAL A 411 47.68 -26.81 15.90
N ALA A 412 46.84 -26.70 16.92
CA ALA A 412 45.50 -27.29 16.92
C ALA A 412 44.60 -26.67 15.83
N ILE A 413 44.63 -25.34 15.69
CA ILE A 413 43.89 -24.61 14.66
C ILE A 413 44.38 -25.02 13.26
N GLN A 414 45.69 -25.09 13.06
CA GLN A 414 46.28 -25.51 11.78
C GLN A 414 45.87 -26.95 11.41
N GLN A 415 45.82 -27.87 12.37
CA GLN A 415 45.32 -29.23 12.15
C GLN A 415 43.83 -29.24 11.79
N HIS A 416 43.01 -28.41 12.45
CA HIS A 416 41.60 -28.28 12.13
C HIS A 416 41.37 -27.74 10.70
N GLU A 417 42.10 -26.71 10.31
CA GLU A 417 42.01 -26.12 8.97
C GLU A 417 42.53 -27.06 7.89
N ALA A 418 43.64 -27.74 8.12
CA ALA A 418 44.17 -28.74 7.19
C ALA A 418 43.17 -29.90 6.99
N ALA A 419 42.49 -30.35 8.06
CA ALA A 419 41.44 -31.37 7.96
C ALA A 419 40.18 -30.85 7.22
N LYS A 420 39.86 -29.56 7.34
CA LYS A 420 38.76 -28.92 6.60
C LYS A 420 39.10 -28.81 5.11
N GLN A 421 40.32 -28.40 4.78
CA GLN A 421 40.83 -28.31 3.41
C GLN A 421 41.00 -29.69 2.76
N ALA A 422 41.48 -30.70 3.50
CA ALA A 422 41.60 -32.07 3.00
C ALA A 422 40.22 -32.67 2.65
N ARG A 423 39.18 -32.43 3.50
CA ARG A 423 37.81 -32.84 3.20
C ARG A 423 37.23 -32.13 1.98
N GLN A 424 37.52 -30.84 1.80
CA GLN A 424 37.11 -30.09 0.62
C GLN A 424 37.87 -30.53 -0.64
N ALA A 425 39.16 -30.85 -0.52
CA ALA A 425 39.98 -31.37 -1.60
C ALA A 425 39.58 -32.80 -1.99
N GLU A 426 39.21 -33.67 -1.04
CA GLU A 426 38.62 -34.99 -1.33
C GLU A 426 37.27 -34.87 -2.04
N GLN A 427 36.44 -33.90 -1.64
CA GLN A 427 35.18 -33.61 -2.33
C GLN A 427 35.37 -33.05 -3.75
N GLN A 428 36.50 -32.40 -4.03
CA GLN A 428 36.81 -31.82 -5.34
C GLN A 428 37.69 -32.71 -6.24
N SER A 429 38.40 -33.69 -5.68
CA SER A 429 39.37 -34.52 -6.42
C SER A 429 38.98 -35.98 -6.61
N ALA A 430 37.83 -36.44 -6.12
CA ALA A 430 37.39 -37.81 -6.33
C ALA A 430 37.05 -38.08 -7.81
N PRO A 431 37.83 -38.88 -8.55
CA PRO A 431 37.42 -39.40 -9.84
C PRO A 431 36.41 -40.52 -9.60
N TYR A 432 35.33 -40.51 -10.37
CA TYR A 432 34.34 -41.59 -10.40
C TYR A 432 35.04 -42.94 -10.59
N THR A 433 35.09 -43.73 -9.52
CA THR A 433 35.52 -45.12 -9.52
C THR A 433 34.32 -45.97 -9.11
N PRO A 434 33.66 -46.66 -10.05
CA PRO A 434 32.55 -47.55 -9.72
C PRO A 434 33.12 -48.80 -9.04
N GLY A 435 32.72 -49.09 -7.79
CA GLY A 435 33.02 -50.40 -7.20
C GLY A 435 33.19 -50.55 -5.69
N GLN A 436 32.65 -49.68 -4.83
CA GLN A 436 32.44 -50.05 -3.43
C GLN A 436 30.98 -49.79 -3.03
N GLU A 437 30.22 -50.86 -2.90
CA GLU A 437 28.86 -50.81 -2.35
C GLU A 437 28.94 -50.34 -0.88
N PRO A 438 28.23 -49.27 -0.49
CA PRO A 438 27.98 -48.99 0.92
C PRO A 438 27.10 -50.11 1.52
N PRO A 439 27.13 -50.33 2.84
CA PRO A 439 26.36 -51.41 3.47
C PRO A 439 24.89 -51.30 3.06
N ALA A 440 24.37 -52.40 2.50
CA ALA A 440 22.98 -52.49 2.05
C ALA A 440 22.06 -52.47 3.26
N TYR A 441 21.56 -51.29 3.61
CA TYR A 441 20.45 -51.14 4.54
C TYR A 441 19.15 -51.37 3.77
N THR A 442 18.31 -52.26 4.27
CA THR A 442 17.02 -52.54 3.66
C THR A 442 15.94 -51.62 4.24
N VAL A 443 15.10 -51.05 3.37
CA VAL A 443 13.93 -50.27 3.78
C VAL A 443 12.95 -51.21 4.49
N GLN A 444 12.85 -51.08 5.82
CA GLN A 444 11.99 -51.90 6.65
C GLN A 444 10.51 -51.52 6.45
N SER A 445 10.22 -50.23 6.30
CA SER A 445 8.89 -49.77 5.93
C SER A 445 8.91 -48.47 5.13
N ARG A 446 7.94 -48.36 4.22
CA ARG A 446 7.75 -47.26 3.29
C ARG A 446 6.33 -46.70 3.46
N ARG A 447 6.21 -45.39 3.62
CA ARG A 447 4.91 -44.69 3.61
C ARG A 447 4.94 -43.52 2.63
N VAL A 448 4.11 -43.59 1.59
CA VAL A 448 3.84 -42.47 0.69
C VAL A 448 3.01 -41.45 1.45
N VAL A 449 3.44 -40.20 1.45
CA VAL A 449 2.78 -39.12 2.15
C VAL A 449 1.80 -38.44 1.19
N PRO A 450 0.50 -38.35 1.52
CA PRO A 450 -0.47 -37.69 0.65
C PRO A 450 -0.09 -36.22 0.41
N GLU A 451 -0.35 -35.74 -0.81
CA GLU A 451 0.09 -34.47 -1.41
C GLU A 451 -0.03 -33.19 -0.55
N ASN A 452 -0.82 -33.20 0.53
CA ASN A 452 -1.11 -32.03 1.37
C ASN A 452 -0.14 -31.81 2.56
N ALA A 453 1.01 -32.48 2.61
CA ALA A 453 1.98 -32.33 3.71
C ALA A 453 3.42 -31.98 3.29
N ALA A 454 3.69 -31.74 1.99
CA ALA A 454 5.01 -31.36 1.50
C ALA A 454 4.97 -29.99 0.80
N ASN A 455 5.72 -29.00 1.33
CA ASN A 455 5.88 -27.67 0.73
C ASN A 455 6.75 -27.64 -0.55
N HIS A 456 6.83 -28.75 -1.29
CA HIS A 456 7.57 -28.88 -2.54
C HIS A 456 6.59 -29.18 -3.68
N ALA A 457 6.19 -28.16 -4.43
CA ALA A 457 5.22 -28.28 -5.52
C ALA A 457 5.73 -29.24 -6.62
N GLY A 458 5.00 -30.34 -6.84
CA GLY A 458 5.20 -31.26 -7.97
C GLY A 458 6.12 -32.46 -7.73
N GLN A 459 6.51 -32.76 -6.48
CA GLN A 459 7.30 -33.94 -6.13
C GLN A 459 6.56 -34.82 -5.13
N ASN A 460 6.67 -36.15 -5.30
CA ASN A 460 6.16 -37.11 -4.35
C ASN A 460 7.03 -37.09 -3.09
N ALA A 461 6.39 -37.27 -1.94
CA ALA A 461 7.07 -37.36 -0.65
C ALA A 461 6.93 -38.77 -0.08
N VAL A 462 8.05 -39.39 0.25
CA VAL A 462 8.08 -40.72 0.85
C VAL A 462 8.85 -40.68 2.15
N TYR A 463 8.27 -41.31 3.16
CA TYR A 463 8.91 -41.56 4.44
C TYR A 463 9.40 -43.00 4.48
N VAL A 464 10.68 -43.19 4.80
CA VAL A 464 11.31 -44.51 4.96
C VAL A 464 11.79 -44.71 6.38
N GLN A 465 11.65 -45.94 6.88
CA GLN A 465 12.36 -46.43 8.05
C GLN A 465 13.30 -47.56 7.59
N LEU A 466 14.59 -47.43 7.91
CA LEU A 466 15.61 -48.44 7.67
C LEU A 466 15.59 -49.51 8.76
N ASP A 467 16.16 -50.67 8.47
CA ASP A 467 16.27 -51.83 9.35
C ASP A 467 17.01 -51.56 10.68
N ASP A 468 17.89 -50.56 10.73
CA ASP A 468 18.56 -50.11 11.95
C ASP A 468 17.78 -49.07 12.77
N GLY A 469 16.53 -48.79 12.37
CA GLY A 469 15.61 -47.89 13.08
C GLY A 469 15.68 -46.43 12.65
N ARG A 470 16.65 -46.03 11.81
CA ARG A 470 16.73 -44.66 11.27
C ARG A 470 15.55 -44.35 10.37
N ARG A 471 15.06 -43.12 10.43
CA ARG A 471 13.92 -42.67 9.63
C ARG A 471 14.24 -41.40 8.90
N ALA A 472 13.85 -41.32 7.64
CA ALA A 472 14.10 -40.16 6.81
C ALA A 472 12.96 -39.88 5.84
N TRP A 473 12.88 -38.62 5.45
CA TRP A 473 12.00 -38.13 4.40
C TRP A 473 12.79 -37.97 3.12
N GLY A 474 12.17 -38.30 1.99
CA GLY A 474 12.71 -38.02 0.68
C GLY A 474 11.66 -37.50 -0.29
N PHE A 475 12.14 -36.79 -1.30
CA PHE A 475 11.32 -36.12 -2.30
C PHE A 475 11.84 -36.48 -3.69
N GLY A 476 10.95 -36.69 -4.64
CA GLY A 476 11.31 -37.07 -5.99
C GLY A 476 10.14 -37.00 -6.96
N ALA A 477 10.44 -36.94 -8.25
CA ALA A 477 9.40 -36.91 -9.30
C ALA A 477 8.56 -38.20 -9.34
N THR A 478 9.10 -39.30 -8.80
CA THR A 478 8.35 -40.53 -8.54
C THR A 478 8.52 -40.94 -7.09
N ASP A 479 7.60 -41.80 -6.68
CA ASP A 479 7.57 -42.52 -5.43
C ASP A 479 8.88 -43.27 -5.12
N GLU A 480 9.51 -43.91 -6.12
CA GLU A 480 10.81 -44.58 -5.97
C GLU A 480 11.98 -43.59 -5.86
N ALA A 481 11.95 -42.47 -6.61
CA ALA A 481 12.98 -41.45 -6.53
C ALA A 481 12.96 -40.71 -5.18
N ALA A 482 11.75 -40.48 -4.65
CA ALA A 482 11.56 -39.94 -3.32
C ALA A 482 12.08 -40.90 -2.24
N GLU A 483 11.84 -42.20 -2.40
CA GLU A 483 12.37 -43.22 -1.50
C GLU A 483 13.91 -43.27 -1.51
N GLN A 484 14.54 -43.32 -2.68
CA GLN A 484 16.01 -43.29 -2.80
C GLN A 484 16.61 -42.05 -2.15
N SER A 485 16.00 -40.88 -2.37
CA SER A 485 16.43 -39.63 -1.74
C SER A 485 16.26 -39.65 -0.21
N ALA A 486 15.28 -40.39 0.32
CA ALA A 486 15.06 -40.57 1.75
C ALA A 486 16.17 -41.46 2.35
N VAL A 487 16.49 -42.57 1.68
CA VAL A 487 17.54 -43.51 2.09
C VAL A 487 18.91 -42.83 2.08
N GLU A 488 19.26 -42.10 1.01
CA GLU A 488 20.51 -41.34 0.93
C GLU A 488 20.62 -40.27 2.03
N ARG A 489 19.51 -39.66 2.43
CA ARG A 489 19.46 -38.70 3.54
C ARG A 489 19.64 -39.36 4.90
N ALA A 490 18.95 -40.47 5.15
CA ALA A 490 19.15 -41.28 6.37
C ALA A 490 20.61 -41.76 6.50
N GLN A 491 21.30 -41.95 5.37
CA GLN A 491 22.72 -42.30 5.35
C GLN A 491 23.65 -41.12 5.63
N ARG A 492 23.22 -39.86 5.41
CA ARG A 492 24.08 -38.66 5.57
C ARG A 492 23.97 -37.94 6.91
N VAL A 493 22.90 -38.12 7.68
CA VAL A 493 22.61 -37.26 8.85
C VAL A 493 22.51 -38.08 10.13
N GLY A 494 23.50 -37.95 11.01
CA GLY A 494 23.45 -38.46 12.38
C GLY A 494 22.93 -37.39 13.34
N LEU A 495 21.61 -37.28 13.49
CA LEU A 495 20.98 -36.42 14.50
C LEU A 495 20.00 -37.26 15.33
N ASP A 496 20.26 -37.30 16.63
CA ASP A 496 19.49 -38.03 17.64
C ASP A 496 18.08 -37.46 17.84
N ALA A 497 17.17 -38.41 18.07
CA ALA A 497 15.79 -38.21 18.46
C ALA A 497 15.70 -37.97 19.98
N ASP A 498 15.05 -36.88 20.40
CA ASP A 498 14.07 -36.85 21.52
C ASP A 498 13.80 -35.42 22.03
N ARG A 499 12.71 -34.80 21.55
CA ARG A 499 11.83 -33.98 22.41
C ARG A 499 10.51 -33.65 21.71
N ALA A 500 9.44 -34.28 22.18
CA ALA A 500 8.06 -33.93 21.85
C ALA A 500 7.57 -32.73 22.70
N PRO A 501 6.70 -31.84 22.18
CA PRO A 501 6.19 -30.71 22.93
C PRO A 501 5.02 -31.14 23.84
N THR A 502 5.18 -30.98 25.16
CA THR A 502 4.08 -31.12 26.12
C THR A 502 3.60 -29.73 26.54
N ARG A 503 2.29 -29.50 26.44
CA ARG A 503 1.62 -28.28 26.88
C ARG A 503 1.19 -28.46 28.35
N THR A 504 1.58 -27.55 29.23
CA THR A 504 0.90 -27.33 30.52
C THR A 504 1.01 -25.86 30.90
N VAL A 505 -0.11 -25.24 31.27
CA VAL A 505 -0.16 -23.91 31.89
C VAL A 505 -0.36 -24.14 33.39
N LEU A 506 0.60 -23.74 34.22
CA LEU A 506 0.40 -23.46 35.65
C LEU A 506 1.30 -22.29 36.05
N HIS A 507 0.73 -21.32 36.76
CA HIS A 507 1.49 -20.29 37.47
C HIS A 507 2.31 -20.98 38.57
N GLU A 508 3.61 -20.71 38.62
CA GLU A 508 4.41 -20.91 39.83
C GLU A 508 4.72 -19.56 40.46
N GLN A 509 4.42 -19.45 41.75
CA GLN A 509 4.91 -18.38 42.59
C GLN A 509 6.44 -18.51 42.72
N PRO A 510 7.19 -17.40 42.82
CA PRO A 510 8.61 -17.48 43.13
C PRO A 510 8.79 -18.04 44.55
N GLU A 511 9.41 -19.23 44.66
CA GLU A 511 9.72 -19.82 45.96
C GLU A 511 10.94 -19.13 46.63
N LYS A 512 10.58 -18.48 47.74
CA LYS A 512 11.32 -18.04 48.93
C LYS A 512 12.08 -16.71 48.96
N PRO A 513 11.90 -15.93 50.04
CA PRO A 513 12.20 -14.51 50.09
C PRO A 513 13.55 -14.24 50.76
N MET A 514 14.29 -13.23 50.27
CA MET A 514 15.27 -12.55 51.12
C MET A 514 14.52 -11.90 52.29
N GLN A 515 14.91 -12.22 53.52
CA GLN A 515 14.16 -12.06 54.78
C GLN A 515 13.80 -10.62 55.21
N SER A 516 13.85 -9.62 54.33
CA SER A 516 13.59 -8.23 54.72
C SER A 516 12.84 -7.35 53.73
N ARG A 517 12.23 -7.94 52.68
CA ARG A 517 11.49 -7.19 51.64
C ARG A 517 10.05 -7.66 51.55
N THR A 518 9.09 -6.72 51.61
CA THR A 518 7.67 -7.02 51.34
C THR A 518 7.32 -6.54 49.93
N TYR A 519 7.07 -7.46 49.00
CA TYR A 519 6.78 -7.09 47.61
C TYR A 519 5.35 -6.54 47.43
N LEU A 520 5.20 -5.59 46.50
CA LEU A 520 4.01 -4.78 46.25
C LEU A 520 3.61 -4.86 44.78
N ALA A 521 2.32 -5.04 44.51
CA ALA A 521 1.74 -5.03 43.17
C ALA A 521 1.38 -3.60 42.75
N VAL A 522 2.39 -2.80 42.40
CA VAL A 522 2.22 -1.38 42.01
C VAL A 522 2.01 -1.26 40.50
N PRO A 523 0.83 -0.79 40.02
CA PRO A 523 0.60 -0.51 38.61
C PRO A 523 1.58 0.56 38.09
N TYR A 524 2.00 0.45 36.83
CA TYR A 524 3.02 1.34 36.26
C TYR A 524 2.66 2.83 36.35
N ALA A 525 1.38 3.19 36.26
CA ALA A 525 0.90 4.57 36.40
C ALA A 525 1.08 5.13 37.83
N GLU A 526 1.09 4.26 38.84
CA GLU A 526 1.13 4.61 40.27
C GLU A 526 2.54 4.47 40.86
N LYS A 527 3.53 4.10 40.04
CA LYS A 527 4.92 3.86 40.45
C LYS A 527 5.57 5.05 41.16
N ASN A 528 5.26 6.27 40.73
CA ASN A 528 5.81 7.48 41.33
C ASN A 528 5.20 7.74 42.72
N GLU A 529 3.93 7.36 42.91
CA GLU A 529 3.21 7.51 44.16
C GLU A 529 3.66 6.45 45.19
N ALA A 530 3.83 5.20 44.75
CA ALA A 530 4.42 4.15 45.59
C ALA A 530 5.88 4.48 45.98
N LYS A 531 6.68 5.00 45.04
CA LYS A 531 8.05 5.44 45.32
C LYS A 531 8.10 6.61 46.32
N ALA A 532 7.17 7.55 46.23
CA ALA A 532 7.05 8.67 47.18
C ALA A 532 6.69 8.20 48.60
N LEU A 533 5.95 7.09 48.70
CA LEU A 533 5.57 6.45 49.97
C LEU A 533 6.61 5.45 50.50
N GLY A 534 7.79 5.40 49.88
CA GLY A 534 8.95 4.64 50.37
C GLY A 534 9.16 3.27 49.72
N ALA A 535 8.36 2.89 48.72
CA ALA A 535 8.61 1.67 47.95
C ALA A 535 9.86 1.80 47.07
N LYS A 536 10.61 0.70 46.94
CA LYS A 536 11.79 0.59 46.10
C LYS A 536 11.56 -0.42 44.99
N TRP A 537 12.23 -0.23 43.86
CA TRP A 537 12.17 -1.17 42.74
C TRP A 537 13.27 -2.20 42.89
N ASP A 538 12.90 -3.47 42.91
CA ASP A 538 13.82 -4.60 42.81
C ASP A 538 14.02 -4.93 41.33
N LYS A 539 15.24 -4.69 40.83
CA LYS A 539 15.54 -4.85 39.41
C LYS A 539 15.66 -6.32 39.00
N GLU A 540 16.01 -7.21 39.93
CA GLU A 540 16.16 -8.65 39.72
C GLU A 540 14.79 -9.33 39.77
N ALA A 541 14.00 -9.05 40.80
CA ALA A 541 12.64 -9.57 40.90
C ALA A 541 11.64 -8.84 39.96
N LYS A 542 12.07 -7.75 39.31
CA LYS A 542 11.25 -6.84 38.50
C LYS A 542 9.94 -6.48 39.20
N SER A 543 10.02 -6.14 40.48
CA SER A 543 8.86 -5.87 41.33
C SER A 543 9.12 -4.74 42.31
N TRP A 544 8.08 -4.00 42.69
CA TRP A 544 8.18 -2.99 43.75
C TRP A 544 8.15 -3.68 45.12
N TYR A 545 8.88 -3.16 46.09
CA TYR A 545 8.90 -3.69 47.45
C TYR A 545 9.02 -2.59 48.51
N ALA A 546 8.47 -2.83 49.69
CA ALA A 546 8.73 -2.05 50.89
C ALA A 546 10.04 -2.53 51.56
N PRO A 547 11.03 -1.65 51.79
CA PRO A 547 12.28 -1.98 52.47
C PRO A 547 12.09 -2.36 53.94
N GLU A 548 13.10 -3.02 54.52
CA GLU A 548 13.14 -3.39 55.93
C GLU A 548 12.89 -2.19 56.87
N GLY A 549 11.93 -2.30 57.78
CA GLY A 549 11.53 -1.25 58.72
C GLY A 549 10.39 -0.32 58.24
N VAL A 550 9.93 -0.44 56.99
CA VAL A 550 8.76 0.30 56.50
C VAL A 550 7.49 -0.51 56.75
N ASP A 551 6.66 -0.07 57.70
CA ASP A 551 5.36 -0.68 57.98
C ASP A 551 4.39 -0.34 56.84
N VAL A 552 4.07 -1.36 56.02
CA VAL A 552 3.20 -1.28 54.83
C VAL A 552 1.79 -0.77 55.18
N THR A 553 1.32 -1.05 56.39
CA THR A 553 -0.01 -0.66 56.89
C THR A 553 -0.11 0.83 57.19
N THR A 554 0.94 1.42 57.75
CA THR A 554 0.97 2.85 58.13
C THR A 554 1.62 3.77 57.09
N SER A 555 2.40 3.24 56.15
CA SER A 555 3.08 4.01 55.09
C SER A 555 2.18 4.37 53.90
N GLY A 556 0.92 3.92 53.87
CA GLY A 556 0.02 4.11 52.72
C GLY A 556 0.31 3.17 51.53
N LEU A 557 1.30 2.27 51.68
CA LEU A 557 1.66 1.24 50.71
C LEU A 557 0.70 0.03 50.72
N ALA A 558 -0.13 -0.10 51.76
CA ALA A 558 -1.09 -1.20 51.95
C ALA A 558 -2.01 -1.48 50.76
N ARG A 559 -2.35 -0.44 49.98
CA ARG A 559 -3.21 -0.56 48.80
C ARG A 559 -2.60 -1.38 47.66
N TRP A 560 -1.27 -1.54 47.66
CA TRP A 560 -0.52 -2.35 46.71
C TRP A 560 -0.02 -3.66 47.33
N SER A 561 -0.48 -4.01 48.54
CA SER A 561 -0.14 -5.29 49.16
C SER A 561 -0.77 -6.45 48.37
N VAL A 562 0.06 -7.43 48.04
CA VAL A 562 -0.33 -8.64 47.28
C VAL A 562 -1.35 -9.52 48.01
N ASP A 563 -1.45 -9.40 49.34
CA ASP A 563 -2.37 -10.19 50.16
C ASP A 563 -3.84 -9.71 50.10
N LYS A 564 -4.12 -8.56 49.47
CA LYS A 564 -5.48 -7.98 49.37
C LYS A 564 -5.86 -7.50 47.97
N ALA A 565 -5.50 -8.25 46.93
CA ALA A 565 -6.10 -8.07 45.61
C ALA A 565 -7.60 -8.46 45.64
N ASN A 566 -8.46 -7.61 46.18
CA ASN A 566 -9.90 -7.68 45.93
C ASN A 566 -10.17 -7.02 44.56
N VAL A 567 -10.52 -7.88 43.61
CA VAL A 567 -10.98 -7.58 42.27
C VAL A 567 -12.11 -6.54 42.29
N VAL A 568 -11.98 -5.48 41.49
CA VAL A 568 -13.12 -4.70 41.01
C VAL A 568 -13.17 -4.84 39.49
N THR A 569 -14.14 -5.62 39.02
CA THR A 569 -14.49 -5.81 37.61
C THR A 569 -14.89 -4.49 36.96
N ALA A 570 -14.18 -4.09 35.91
CA ALA A 570 -14.71 -3.15 34.93
C ALA A 570 -15.87 -3.82 34.17
N SER A 571 -16.97 -3.11 33.92
CA SER A 571 -18.09 -3.67 33.17
C SER A 571 -17.60 -4.11 31.80
N GLU A 572 -17.82 -5.39 31.46
CA GLU A 572 -17.50 -5.92 30.13
C GLU A 572 -18.16 -5.06 29.05
N PRO A 573 -17.45 -4.74 27.94
CA PRO A 573 -18.08 -4.10 26.80
C PRO A 573 -19.25 -4.97 26.33
N LYS A 574 -20.31 -4.34 25.81
CA LYS A 574 -21.45 -5.08 25.25
C LYS A 574 -20.93 -6.18 24.31
N PRO A 575 -21.54 -7.37 24.27
CA PRO A 575 -21.15 -8.42 23.34
C PRO A 575 -21.01 -7.87 21.91
N ALA A 576 -20.03 -8.37 21.15
CA ALA A 576 -19.72 -7.87 19.81
C ALA A 576 -20.96 -7.79 18.88
N ILE A 577 -21.91 -8.71 19.05
CA ILE A 577 -23.15 -8.71 18.28
C ILE A 577 -24.07 -7.52 18.63
N GLU A 578 -24.11 -7.11 19.88
CA GLU A 578 -24.90 -5.95 20.34
C GLU A 578 -24.26 -4.64 19.89
N GLN A 579 -22.93 -4.57 19.90
CA GLN A 579 -22.21 -3.42 19.33
C GLN A 579 -22.43 -3.32 17.80
N PHE A 580 -22.52 -4.45 17.10
CA PHE A 580 -22.82 -4.45 15.67
C PHE A 580 -24.28 -4.05 15.38
N LYS A 581 -25.24 -4.47 16.23
CA LYS A 581 -26.63 -3.99 16.15
C LYS A 581 -26.71 -2.47 16.27
N ASP A 582 -25.96 -1.89 17.21
CA ASP A 582 -25.87 -0.44 17.38
C ASP A 582 -25.30 0.23 16.10
N ALA A 583 -24.23 -0.34 15.51
CA ALA A 583 -23.66 0.17 14.26
C ALA A 583 -24.59 0.08 13.04
N LEU A 584 -25.40 -0.99 12.94
CA LEU A 584 -26.41 -1.13 11.88
C LEU A 584 -27.47 -0.03 11.98
N LYS A 585 -27.96 0.21 13.20
CA LYS A 585 -28.94 1.27 13.47
C LYS A 585 -28.38 2.65 13.13
N ASP A 586 -27.13 2.90 13.46
CA ASP A 586 -26.44 4.17 13.21
C ASP A 586 -26.22 4.48 11.73
N ALA A 587 -25.95 3.45 10.91
CA ALA A 587 -25.90 3.56 9.45
C ALA A 587 -27.30 3.69 8.80
N GLY A 588 -28.35 3.80 9.62
CA GLY A 588 -29.74 4.00 9.20
C GLY A 588 -30.44 2.73 8.73
N LEU A 589 -29.89 1.53 9.00
CA LEU A 589 -30.52 0.26 8.66
C LEU A 589 -31.59 -0.11 9.71
N GLN A 590 -32.75 -0.52 9.23
CA GLN A 590 -33.91 -0.91 10.04
C GLN A 590 -34.05 -2.42 10.07
N LEU A 591 -33.51 -3.04 11.12
CA LEU A 591 -33.65 -4.47 11.36
C LEU A 591 -35.08 -4.82 11.81
N LYS A 592 -35.66 -5.87 11.23
CA LYS A 592 -36.97 -6.42 11.64
C LYS A 592 -36.85 -7.65 12.56
N GLY A 593 -35.62 -8.02 12.96
CA GLY A 593 -35.31 -9.20 13.78
C GLY A 593 -33.83 -9.24 14.20
N GLU A 594 -33.37 -10.40 14.68
CA GLU A 594 -31.97 -10.63 15.07
C GLU A 594 -30.98 -10.48 13.91
N VAL A 595 -29.72 -10.18 14.23
CA VAL A 595 -28.64 -10.09 13.24
C VAL A 595 -28.26 -11.50 12.79
N ILE A 596 -28.19 -11.69 11.48
CA ILE A 596 -27.72 -12.95 10.90
C ILE A 596 -26.18 -12.92 10.84
N THR A 597 -25.54 -13.93 11.44
CA THR A 597 -24.09 -13.97 11.70
C THR A 597 -23.30 -14.91 10.78
N ASP A 598 -23.91 -15.32 9.67
CA ASP A 598 -23.38 -16.31 8.73
C ASP A 598 -22.29 -15.77 7.79
N GLY A 599 -21.85 -14.52 7.97
CA GLY A 599 -20.88 -13.85 7.11
C GLY A 599 -21.42 -13.48 5.73
N LYS A 600 -22.71 -13.71 5.45
CA LYS A 600 -23.31 -13.40 4.14
C LYS A 600 -23.97 -12.03 4.16
N MET A 601 -24.06 -11.43 2.98
CA MET A 601 -24.72 -10.15 2.79
C MET A 601 -26.24 -10.28 2.96
N GLN A 602 -26.76 -9.60 3.98
CA GLN A 602 -28.16 -9.44 4.33
C GLN A 602 -28.69 -8.11 3.80
N ARG A 603 -29.91 -8.08 3.27
CA ARG A 603 -30.59 -6.86 2.77
C ARG A 603 -31.65 -6.42 3.75
N VAL A 604 -31.64 -5.14 4.14
CA VAL A 604 -32.61 -4.58 5.09
C VAL A 604 -33.11 -3.20 4.66
N PRO A 605 -34.32 -2.79 5.08
CA PRO A 605 -34.81 -1.43 4.87
C PRO A 605 -33.90 -0.41 5.53
N VAL A 606 -33.90 0.82 5.01
CA VAL A 606 -33.29 1.98 5.67
C VAL A 606 -34.33 3.05 5.94
N GLU A 607 -34.03 3.99 6.83
CA GLU A 607 -34.93 5.09 7.13
C GLU A 607 -35.35 5.86 5.85
N GLY A 608 -36.65 6.10 5.71
CA GLY A 608 -37.25 6.71 4.52
C GLY A 608 -37.51 5.76 3.34
N ASP A 609 -37.30 4.45 3.49
CA ASP A 609 -37.79 3.46 2.52
C ASP A 609 -39.34 3.41 2.48
N ARG A 610 -39.93 3.45 1.28
CA ARG A 610 -41.37 3.30 1.07
C ARG A 610 -41.70 1.85 0.68
N GLY A 611 -42.64 1.22 1.38
CA GLY A 611 -43.07 -0.15 1.09
C GLY A 611 -42.02 -1.20 1.49
N GLY A 612 -41.84 -2.23 0.67
CA GLY A 612 -40.91 -3.35 0.94
C GLY A 612 -39.47 -3.14 0.47
N ALA A 613 -39.02 -1.90 0.29
CA ALA A 613 -37.66 -1.60 -0.16
C ALA A 613 -36.62 -1.97 0.91
N THR A 614 -35.48 -2.48 0.46
CA THR A 614 -34.33 -2.88 1.31
C THR A 614 -33.08 -2.16 0.84
N SER A 615 -33.04 -0.84 1.02
CA SER A 615 -31.94 0.01 0.50
C SER A 615 -30.71 0.02 1.41
N GLY A 616 -30.61 -0.89 2.37
CA GLY A 616 -29.44 -1.15 3.19
C GLY A 616 -28.98 -2.60 3.07
N ALA A 617 -27.71 -2.84 3.38
CA ALA A 617 -27.15 -4.17 3.41
C ALA A 617 -26.06 -4.31 4.48
N TYR A 618 -25.90 -5.50 5.04
CA TYR A 618 -24.83 -5.78 5.99
C TYR A 618 -24.33 -7.22 5.90
N ALA A 619 -23.13 -7.51 6.38
CA ALA A 619 -22.66 -8.87 6.65
C ALA A 619 -21.96 -8.90 8.00
N TYR A 620 -22.14 -9.95 8.79
CA TYR A 620 -21.45 -10.14 10.06
C TYR A 620 -20.74 -11.48 10.06
N HIS A 621 -19.43 -11.47 10.23
CA HIS A 621 -18.59 -12.64 10.35
C HIS A 621 -18.34 -12.92 11.82
N GLU A 622 -18.98 -13.97 12.33
CA GLU A 622 -18.75 -14.47 13.68
C GLU A 622 -17.60 -15.51 13.72
N ALA A 623 -17.39 -16.22 12.62
CA ALA A 623 -16.33 -17.22 12.48
C ALA A 623 -14.95 -16.56 12.29
N GLY A 624 -14.13 -16.60 13.34
CA GLY A 624 -12.77 -16.06 13.41
C GLY A 624 -12.36 -15.74 14.85
N ARG A 625 -11.09 -15.41 15.11
CA ARG A 625 -10.60 -15.05 16.47
C ARG A 625 -11.19 -13.72 16.98
N THR A 626 -11.70 -12.88 16.08
CA THR A 626 -12.44 -11.63 16.37
C THR A 626 -13.58 -11.46 15.37
N PRO A 627 -14.82 -11.18 15.82
CA PRO A 627 -15.92 -10.88 14.92
C PRO A 627 -15.66 -9.64 14.06
N GLY A 628 -16.26 -9.55 12.88
CA GLY A 628 -16.12 -8.41 11.98
C GLY A 628 -17.39 -8.19 11.16
N GLY A 629 -17.66 -6.97 10.73
CA GLY A 629 -18.90 -6.61 10.04
C GLY A 629 -18.70 -5.69 8.84
N PHE A 630 -19.65 -5.71 7.92
CA PHE A 630 -19.78 -4.79 6.80
C PHE A 630 -21.18 -4.21 6.83
N ILE A 631 -21.32 -2.91 6.54
CA ILE A 631 -22.61 -2.20 6.51
C ILE A 631 -22.60 -1.26 5.31
N GLN A 632 -23.69 -1.19 4.56
CA GLN A 632 -23.84 -0.31 3.41
C GLN A 632 -25.26 0.25 3.33
N ASN A 633 -25.37 1.56 3.12
CA ASN A 633 -26.64 2.25 2.87
C ASN A 633 -26.61 2.84 1.44
N TYR A 634 -27.40 2.29 0.53
CA TYR A 634 -27.39 2.67 -0.88
C TYR A 634 -28.08 4.01 -1.16
N LYS A 635 -28.84 4.56 -0.20
CA LYS A 635 -29.49 5.87 -0.35
C LYS A 635 -28.55 7.01 0.02
N THR A 636 -27.76 6.83 1.07
CA THR A 636 -26.79 7.83 1.52
C THR A 636 -25.42 7.63 0.85
N GLY A 637 -25.17 6.45 0.28
CA GLY A 637 -23.87 6.04 -0.25
C GLY A 637 -22.87 5.62 0.84
N GLU A 638 -23.31 5.51 2.08
CA GLU A 638 -22.46 5.18 3.23
C GLU A 638 -22.03 3.70 3.21
N VAL A 639 -20.76 3.45 3.51
CA VAL A 639 -20.15 2.12 3.63
C VAL A 639 -19.30 2.09 4.89
N VAL A 640 -19.52 1.09 5.75
CA VAL A 640 -18.83 0.92 7.03
C VAL A 640 -18.24 -0.49 7.11
N HIS A 641 -16.93 -0.57 7.39
CA HIS A 641 -16.26 -1.80 7.79
C HIS A 641 -16.13 -1.79 9.31
N TRP A 642 -16.91 -2.65 9.98
CA TRP A 642 -17.12 -2.64 11.41
C TRP A 642 -16.28 -3.71 12.13
N LYS A 643 -15.82 -3.40 13.35
CA LYS A 643 -15.11 -4.32 14.26
C LYS A 643 -15.55 -4.07 15.72
N PRO A 644 -15.55 -5.09 16.59
CA PRO A 644 -15.92 -4.92 18.00
C PRO A 644 -14.88 -4.09 18.76
N GLU A 645 -15.37 -3.26 19.68
CA GLU A 645 -14.56 -2.51 20.63
C GLU A 645 -14.16 -3.40 21.83
N GLY A 646 -12.88 -3.39 22.19
CA GLY A 646 -12.30 -4.16 23.30
C GLY A 646 -10.82 -4.51 23.08
N LYS A 647 -10.14 -5.02 24.12
CA LYS A 647 -8.76 -5.53 23.99
C LYS A 647 -8.77 -6.78 23.10
N THR A 648 -8.32 -6.61 21.86
CA THR A 648 -7.99 -7.75 20.98
C THR A 648 -6.65 -8.32 21.46
N PRO A 649 -6.50 -9.64 21.66
CA PRO A 649 -5.19 -10.23 21.98
C PRO A 649 -4.18 -9.87 20.88
N GLU A 650 -2.98 -9.41 21.27
CA GLU A 650 -1.90 -9.15 20.31
C GLU A 650 -1.57 -10.42 19.52
N LEU A 651 -1.53 -10.28 18.19
CA LEU A 651 -1.21 -11.36 17.27
C LEU A 651 0.31 -11.50 17.17
N SER A 652 0.83 -12.67 17.55
CA SER A 652 2.22 -13.05 17.28
C SER A 652 2.52 -12.99 15.77
N ALA A 653 3.78 -12.81 15.38
CA ALA A 653 4.19 -12.82 13.97
C ALA A 653 3.77 -14.12 13.24
N ALA A 654 3.82 -15.26 13.94
CA ALA A 654 3.31 -16.54 13.45
C ALA A 654 1.80 -16.56 13.25
N ASP A 655 1.02 -15.94 14.15
CA ASP A 655 -0.42 -15.81 14.00
C ASP A 655 -0.80 -14.84 12.86
N ARG A 656 -0.02 -13.77 12.63
CA ARG A 656 -0.22 -12.84 11.50
C ARG A 656 0.06 -13.51 10.15
N ALA A 657 1.15 -14.26 10.04
CA ALA A 657 1.47 -15.04 8.84
C ALA A 657 0.41 -16.12 8.56
N ARG A 658 -0.06 -16.83 9.60
CA ARG A 658 -1.18 -17.79 9.48
C ARG A 658 -2.46 -17.10 9.01
N GLN A 659 -2.78 -15.92 9.52
CA GLN A 659 -3.97 -15.16 9.10
C GLN A 659 -3.85 -14.60 7.68
N ALA A 660 -2.65 -14.18 7.24
CA ALA A 660 -2.41 -13.75 5.88
C ALA A 660 -2.54 -14.92 4.88
N ALA A 661 -2.01 -16.09 5.24
CA ALA A 661 -2.18 -17.32 4.48
C ALA A 661 -3.66 -17.74 4.42
N GLU A 662 -4.36 -17.73 5.57
CA GLU A 662 -5.79 -18.05 5.65
C GLU A 662 -6.63 -17.04 4.86
N ALA A 663 -6.30 -15.75 4.89
CA ALA A 663 -6.98 -14.72 4.10
C ALA A 663 -6.73 -14.88 2.59
N ALA A 664 -5.52 -15.28 2.19
CA ALA A 664 -5.18 -15.58 0.79
C ALA A 664 -5.92 -16.84 0.30
N GLU A 665 -5.99 -17.90 1.12
CA GLU A 665 -6.78 -19.09 0.84
C GLU A 665 -8.27 -18.77 0.78
N GLN A 666 -8.79 -17.98 1.71
CA GLN A 666 -10.18 -17.51 1.68
C GLN A 666 -10.46 -16.64 0.44
N ARG A 667 -9.52 -15.80 0.00
CA ARG A 667 -9.67 -15.04 -1.25
C ARG A 667 -9.71 -15.98 -2.46
N LYS A 668 -8.78 -16.92 -2.54
CA LYS A 668 -8.74 -17.94 -3.59
C LYS A 668 -10.02 -18.79 -3.59
N ALA A 669 -10.53 -19.15 -2.41
CA ALA A 669 -11.79 -19.86 -2.24
C ALA A 669 -13.00 -19.01 -2.67
N ARG A 670 -13.02 -17.71 -2.34
CA ARG A 670 -14.06 -16.78 -2.81
C ARG A 670 -14.03 -16.59 -4.32
N ASP A 671 -12.84 -16.45 -4.91
CA ASP A 671 -12.68 -16.29 -6.35
C ASP A 671 -13.05 -17.59 -7.09
N ALA A 672 -12.66 -18.75 -6.56
CA ALA A 672 -13.09 -20.05 -7.06
C ALA A 672 -14.61 -20.26 -6.92
N ALA A 673 -15.21 -19.87 -5.78
CA ALA A 673 -16.64 -19.93 -5.56
C ALA A 673 -17.40 -19.00 -6.51
N ARG A 674 -16.92 -17.77 -6.72
CA ARG A 674 -17.48 -16.82 -7.68
C ARG A 674 -17.37 -17.33 -9.12
N LEU A 675 -16.23 -17.93 -9.49
CA LEU A 675 -16.04 -18.54 -10.80
C LEU A 675 -16.99 -19.74 -10.99
N SER A 676 -17.15 -20.57 -9.96
CA SER A 676 -18.12 -21.67 -9.95
C SER A 676 -19.56 -21.17 -10.08
N GLU A 677 -19.93 -20.09 -9.39
CA GLU A 677 -21.25 -19.46 -9.48
C GLU A 677 -21.48 -18.86 -10.88
N HIS A 678 -20.48 -18.19 -11.46
CA HIS A 678 -20.51 -17.72 -12.84
C HIS A 678 -20.69 -18.88 -13.81
N GLY A 679 -19.98 -20.00 -13.61
CA GLY A 679 -20.10 -21.20 -14.43
C GLY A 679 -21.50 -21.84 -14.34
N ALA A 680 -22.04 -21.97 -13.13
CA ALA A 680 -23.40 -22.48 -12.92
C ALA A 680 -24.47 -21.56 -13.54
N THR A 681 -24.29 -20.24 -13.43
CA THR A 681 -25.20 -19.27 -14.05
C THR A 681 -25.06 -19.26 -15.57
N ALA A 682 -23.87 -19.47 -16.12
CA ALA A 682 -23.66 -19.65 -17.57
C ALA A 682 -24.37 -20.91 -18.09
N ALA A 683 -24.31 -22.02 -17.35
CA ALA A 683 -25.05 -23.24 -17.69
C ALA A 683 -26.57 -23.02 -17.65
N ALA A 684 -27.07 -22.31 -16.63
CA ALA A 684 -28.47 -21.92 -16.55
C ALA A 684 -28.87 -20.99 -17.70
N ALA A 685 -28.03 -20.01 -18.04
CA ALA A 685 -28.24 -19.10 -19.16
C ALA A 685 -28.36 -19.89 -20.47
N GLN A 686 -27.48 -20.86 -20.70
CA GLN A 686 -27.52 -21.73 -21.87
C GLN A 686 -28.77 -22.60 -21.92
N ALA A 687 -29.20 -23.17 -20.80
CA ALA A 687 -30.41 -23.98 -20.72
C ALA A 687 -31.66 -23.16 -21.08
N LEU A 688 -31.83 -21.98 -20.47
CA LEU A 688 -32.93 -21.08 -20.84
C LEU A 688 -32.83 -20.62 -22.29
N TRP A 689 -31.62 -20.27 -22.74
CA TRP A 689 -31.39 -19.80 -24.10
C TRP A 689 -31.82 -20.84 -25.13
N ASN A 690 -31.50 -22.12 -24.94
CA ASN A 690 -31.83 -23.20 -25.87
C ASN A 690 -33.34 -23.37 -26.08
N GLU A 691 -34.13 -23.17 -25.02
CA GLU A 691 -35.59 -23.34 -25.05
C GLU A 691 -36.35 -22.06 -25.41
N ALA A 692 -35.74 -20.90 -25.21
CA ALA A 692 -36.36 -19.62 -25.49
C ALA A 692 -36.59 -19.45 -27.00
N PRO A 693 -37.81 -19.12 -27.46
CA PRO A 693 -38.07 -18.83 -28.87
C PRO A 693 -37.36 -17.54 -29.32
N ALA A 694 -37.06 -17.44 -30.61
CA ALA A 694 -36.54 -16.22 -31.21
C ALA A 694 -37.52 -15.05 -30.99
N ALA A 695 -36.97 -13.86 -30.73
CA ALA A 695 -37.77 -12.66 -30.59
C ALA A 695 -38.31 -12.19 -31.95
N THR A 696 -39.48 -11.56 -31.92
CA THR A 696 -40.08 -10.88 -33.06
C THR A 696 -40.30 -9.41 -32.72
N ALA A 697 -40.52 -8.58 -33.74
CA ALA A 697 -40.91 -7.17 -33.56
C ALA A 697 -42.19 -7.01 -32.70
N ASP A 698 -42.98 -8.08 -32.54
CA ASP A 698 -44.19 -8.07 -31.73
C ASP A 698 -43.94 -8.08 -30.21
N ASN A 699 -42.71 -8.33 -29.76
CA ASN A 699 -42.36 -8.28 -28.35
C ASN A 699 -42.66 -6.90 -27.74
N ALA A 700 -43.15 -6.86 -26.50
CA ALA A 700 -43.55 -5.62 -25.83
C ALA A 700 -42.42 -4.58 -25.72
N TYR A 701 -41.18 -5.02 -25.44
CA TYR A 701 -40.03 -4.14 -25.43
C TYR A 701 -39.70 -3.63 -26.83
N CYS A 702 -39.69 -4.52 -27.82
CA CYS A 702 -39.42 -4.17 -29.22
C CYS A 702 -40.42 -3.14 -29.74
N LYS A 703 -41.73 -3.29 -29.47
CA LYS A 703 -42.75 -2.28 -29.80
C LYS A 703 -42.48 -0.95 -29.10
N ALA A 704 -42.20 -0.98 -27.80
CA ALA A 704 -41.97 0.23 -27.02
C ALA A 704 -40.72 1.00 -27.46
N LYS A 705 -39.70 0.29 -27.94
CA LYS A 705 -38.41 0.83 -28.39
C LYS A 705 -38.26 0.90 -29.91
N GLY A 706 -39.30 0.58 -30.68
CA GLY A 706 -39.24 0.62 -32.15
C GLY A 706 -38.25 -0.35 -32.80
N ILE A 707 -37.91 -1.47 -32.15
CA ILE A 707 -36.98 -2.48 -32.68
C ILE A 707 -37.73 -3.36 -33.67
N ALA A 708 -37.45 -3.16 -34.96
CA ALA A 708 -38.14 -3.86 -36.04
C ALA A 708 -37.55 -5.25 -36.36
N ASN A 709 -36.26 -5.49 -36.03
CA ASN A 709 -35.56 -6.73 -36.37
C ASN A 709 -34.67 -7.22 -35.22
N PRO A 710 -35.24 -7.87 -34.19
CA PRO A 710 -34.51 -8.31 -32.99
C PRO A 710 -33.71 -9.61 -33.21
N VAL A 711 -32.89 -9.66 -34.25
CA VAL A 711 -31.97 -10.78 -34.54
C VAL A 711 -31.00 -10.96 -33.37
N GLY A 712 -30.68 -12.21 -33.04
CA GLY A 712 -29.82 -12.55 -31.91
C GLY A 712 -30.49 -12.42 -30.54
N LEU A 713 -31.78 -12.10 -30.48
CA LEU A 713 -32.55 -11.98 -29.25
C LEU A 713 -33.58 -13.10 -29.12
N ARG A 714 -33.91 -13.44 -27.89
CA ARG A 714 -34.92 -14.45 -27.58
C ARG A 714 -35.97 -13.90 -26.63
N VAL A 715 -37.06 -14.63 -26.48
CA VAL A 715 -38.14 -14.26 -25.55
C VAL A 715 -38.24 -15.32 -24.47
N VAL A 716 -38.43 -14.88 -23.23
CA VAL A 716 -38.70 -15.81 -22.13
C VAL A 716 -39.97 -16.62 -22.47
N PRO A 717 -39.89 -17.96 -22.56
CA PRO A 717 -41.03 -18.80 -22.93
C PRO A 717 -42.10 -18.79 -21.82
N ASP A 718 -43.29 -19.32 -22.10
CA ASP A 718 -44.36 -19.45 -21.09
C ASP A 718 -44.05 -20.49 -20.01
N SER A 719 -43.18 -21.45 -20.31
CA SER A 719 -42.67 -22.47 -19.40
C SER A 719 -41.32 -22.99 -19.90
N VAL A 720 -40.56 -23.62 -19.01
CA VAL A 720 -39.31 -24.32 -19.34
C VAL A 720 -39.43 -25.80 -19.01
N SER A 721 -38.61 -26.63 -19.65
CA SER A 721 -38.51 -28.07 -19.41
C SER A 721 -38.10 -28.37 -17.96
N PRO A 722 -38.35 -29.59 -17.45
CA PRO A 722 -37.79 -30.05 -16.18
C PRO A 722 -36.26 -29.90 -16.10
N GLU A 723 -35.56 -30.10 -17.21
CA GLU A 723 -34.11 -29.99 -17.33
C GLU A 723 -33.64 -28.54 -17.12
N ALA A 724 -34.24 -27.57 -17.79
CA ALA A 724 -33.93 -26.16 -17.56
C ALA A 724 -34.41 -25.68 -16.18
N ALA A 725 -35.56 -26.16 -15.70
CA ALA A 725 -36.03 -25.86 -14.35
C ALA A 725 -35.06 -26.36 -13.25
N ALA A 726 -34.31 -27.44 -13.49
CA ALA A 726 -33.30 -27.96 -12.57
C ALA A 726 -32.12 -27.00 -12.35
N HIS A 727 -31.87 -26.07 -13.27
CA HIS A 727 -30.90 -24.97 -13.10
C HIS A 727 -31.43 -23.81 -12.24
N GLY A 728 -32.57 -23.99 -11.56
CA GLY A 728 -33.21 -22.99 -10.71
C GLY A 728 -33.96 -21.91 -11.49
N ILE A 729 -34.28 -22.15 -12.77
CA ILE A 729 -35.04 -21.22 -13.60
C ILE A 729 -36.53 -21.31 -13.24
N LYS A 730 -37.16 -20.17 -13.01
CA LYS A 730 -38.62 -20.06 -12.80
C LYS A 730 -39.21 -19.01 -13.72
N ILE A 731 -40.29 -19.36 -14.40
CA ILE A 731 -41.02 -18.46 -15.29
C ILE A 731 -42.30 -18.01 -14.59
N ALA A 732 -42.46 -16.70 -14.47
CA ALA A 732 -43.66 -16.06 -13.94
C ALA A 732 -44.50 -15.46 -15.06
N LYS A 733 -45.83 -15.49 -14.96
CA LYS A 733 -46.73 -14.84 -15.92
C LYS A 733 -46.95 -13.37 -15.60
N THR A 734 -46.86 -12.99 -14.32
CA THR A 734 -47.11 -11.63 -13.86
C THR A 734 -45.96 -11.08 -13.01
N ALA A 735 -45.84 -9.76 -12.91
CA ALA A 735 -44.85 -9.13 -12.02
C ALA A 735 -45.07 -9.50 -10.54
N LYS A 736 -46.33 -9.68 -10.13
CA LYS A 736 -46.71 -10.11 -8.78
C LYS A 736 -46.25 -11.55 -8.50
N GLU A 737 -46.44 -12.45 -9.45
CA GLU A 737 -45.95 -13.82 -9.37
C GLU A 737 -44.43 -13.89 -9.40
N ALA A 738 -43.78 -13.09 -10.25
CA ALA A 738 -42.32 -13.00 -10.30
C ALA A 738 -41.74 -12.54 -8.97
N LYS A 739 -42.39 -11.58 -8.31
CA LYS A 739 -42.05 -11.15 -6.96
C LYS A 739 -42.22 -12.30 -5.95
N ALA A 740 -43.37 -12.98 -5.97
CA ALA A 740 -43.63 -14.10 -5.07
C ALA A 740 -42.64 -15.25 -5.24
N LEU A 741 -42.24 -15.60 -6.47
CA LEU A 741 -41.26 -16.66 -6.75
C LEU A 741 -39.84 -16.30 -6.27
N ARG A 742 -39.47 -15.00 -6.32
CA ARG A 742 -38.19 -14.52 -5.77
C ARG A 742 -38.18 -14.52 -4.24
N GLU A 743 -39.33 -14.21 -3.64
CA GLU A 743 -39.52 -14.23 -2.18
C GLU A 743 -39.60 -15.66 -1.64
N ALA A 744 -40.17 -16.60 -2.39
CA ALA A 744 -40.33 -17.99 -1.99
C ALA A 744 -38.99 -18.74 -1.91
N ASP A 745 -38.08 -18.49 -2.85
CA ASP A 745 -36.71 -19.01 -2.78
C ASP A 745 -35.74 -18.01 -3.45
N PRO A 746 -34.86 -17.35 -2.67
CA PRO A 746 -33.87 -16.41 -3.18
C PRO A 746 -32.87 -17.03 -4.18
N ALA A 747 -32.70 -18.35 -4.22
CA ALA A 747 -31.85 -19.02 -5.20
C ALA A 747 -32.49 -19.09 -6.59
N ASN A 748 -33.80 -18.86 -6.71
CA ASN A 748 -34.51 -18.90 -7.98
C ASN A 748 -34.00 -17.80 -8.94
N ARG A 749 -33.72 -18.23 -10.18
CA ARG A 749 -33.50 -17.37 -11.34
C ARG A 749 -34.86 -17.10 -11.98
N VAL A 750 -35.54 -16.08 -11.48
CA VAL A 750 -36.92 -15.77 -11.88
C VAL A 750 -36.97 -14.81 -13.07
N PHE A 751 -37.60 -15.27 -14.15
CA PHE A 751 -37.91 -14.51 -15.35
C PHE A 751 -39.41 -14.33 -15.50
N LYS A 752 -39.83 -13.34 -16.29
CA LYS A 752 -41.24 -13.14 -16.63
C LYS A 752 -41.48 -13.53 -18.08
N ALA A 753 -42.47 -14.37 -18.31
CA ALA A 753 -42.88 -14.79 -19.65
C ALA A 753 -43.12 -13.57 -20.55
N GLY A 754 -42.61 -13.63 -21.78
CA GLY A 754 -42.69 -12.54 -22.74
C GLY A 754 -41.64 -11.42 -22.57
N ASP A 755 -40.83 -11.43 -21.51
CA ASP A 755 -39.68 -10.51 -21.44
C ASP A 755 -38.66 -10.87 -22.53
N LEU A 756 -37.97 -9.85 -23.04
CA LEU A 756 -36.92 -10.01 -24.03
C LEU A 756 -35.61 -10.43 -23.33
N LEU A 757 -34.89 -11.38 -23.92
CA LEU A 757 -33.60 -11.89 -23.47
C LEU A 757 -32.50 -11.39 -24.40
N ILE A 758 -31.55 -10.66 -23.82
CA ILE A 758 -30.34 -10.19 -24.50
C ILE A 758 -29.14 -10.99 -23.95
N PRO A 759 -28.37 -11.69 -24.80
CA PRO A 759 -27.27 -12.54 -24.36
C PRO A 759 -26.04 -11.70 -23.96
N GLY A 760 -25.38 -12.06 -22.85
CA GLY A 760 -24.06 -11.53 -22.49
C GLY A 760 -22.99 -12.56 -22.79
N THR A 761 -22.22 -12.33 -23.85
CA THR A 761 -21.16 -13.23 -24.31
C THR A 761 -19.77 -12.64 -24.14
N ASP A 762 -18.76 -13.49 -23.97
CA ASP A 762 -17.36 -13.06 -24.09
C ASP A 762 -16.94 -12.99 -25.57
N GLY A 763 -15.69 -12.58 -25.84
CA GLY A 763 -15.20 -12.49 -27.21
C GLY A 763 -14.99 -13.84 -27.91
N GLU A 764 -15.04 -14.96 -27.19
CA GLU A 764 -15.12 -16.31 -27.78
C GLU A 764 -16.56 -16.71 -28.13
N GLY A 765 -17.54 -15.85 -27.87
CA GLY A 765 -18.96 -16.10 -28.13
C GLY A 765 -19.59 -17.03 -27.09
N LYS A 766 -18.91 -17.32 -25.97
CA LYS A 766 -19.49 -18.13 -24.91
C LYS A 766 -20.53 -17.31 -24.15
N LEU A 767 -21.73 -17.88 -24.01
CA LEU A 767 -22.80 -17.29 -23.21
C LEU A 767 -22.50 -17.43 -21.71
N TRP A 768 -22.45 -16.30 -21.00
CA TRP A 768 -22.19 -16.26 -19.56
C TRP A 768 -23.37 -15.79 -18.73
N THR A 769 -24.25 -14.97 -19.31
CA THR A 769 -25.41 -14.41 -18.62
C THR A 769 -26.49 -13.98 -19.61
N LEU A 770 -27.70 -13.69 -19.12
CA LEU A 770 -28.78 -13.09 -19.88
C LEU A 770 -29.26 -11.81 -19.19
N GLN A 771 -29.56 -10.77 -19.96
CA GLN A 771 -30.33 -9.63 -19.50
C GLN A 771 -31.80 -9.84 -19.90
N SER A 772 -32.69 -9.88 -18.91
CA SER A 772 -34.14 -9.86 -19.11
C SER A 772 -34.62 -8.41 -19.14
N VAL A 773 -35.32 -8.01 -20.19
CA VAL A 773 -35.80 -6.64 -20.36
C VAL A 773 -37.24 -6.58 -20.86
N ASN A 774 -37.99 -5.64 -20.31
CA ASN A 774 -39.32 -5.23 -20.75
C ASN A 774 -39.46 -3.69 -20.61
N PRO A 775 -40.55 -3.06 -21.06
CA PRO A 775 -40.69 -1.59 -21.04
C PRO A 775 -40.54 -0.92 -19.67
N TYR A 776 -40.66 -1.68 -18.57
CA TYR A 776 -40.68 -1.15 -17.21
C TYR A 776 -39.57 -1.72 -16.32
N PHE A 777 -38.84 -2.73 -16.79
CA PHE A 777 -37.91 -3.50 -15.97
C PHE A 777 -36.74 -4.03 -16.81
N LYS A 778 -35.53 -3.94 -16.26
CA LYS A 778 -34.33 -4.57 -16.80
C LYS A 778 -33.52 -5.20 -15.67
N SER A 779 -33.05 -6.43 -15.85
CA SER A 779 -32.16 -7.10 -14.90
C SER A 779 -31.32 -8.18 -15.56
N PHE A 780 -30.10 -8.37 -15.06
CA PHE A 780 -29.29 -9.54 -15.41
C PHE A 780 -29.67 -10.77 -14.59
N MET A 781 -29.28 -11.94 -15.10
CA MET A 781 -29.32 -13.18 -14.32
C MET A 781 -28.52 -13.03 -13.03
N LYS A 782 -29.16 -13.40 -11.93
CA LYS A 782 -28.53 -13.42 -10.61
C LYS A 782 -27.33 -14.38 -10.62
N GLY A 783 -26.20 -13.92 -10.09
CA GLY A 783 -24.95 -14.69 -10.04
C GLY A 783 -24.18 -14.77 -11.37
N GLY A 784 -24.59 -14.00 -12.39
CA GLY A 784 -23.93 -13.98 -13.71
C GLY A 784 -22.79 -12.97 -13.78
N ARG A 785 -21.70 -13.34 -14.47
CA ARG A 785 -20.64 -12.40 -14.88
C ARG A 785 -21.26 -11.32 -15.78
N LYS A 786 -20.84 -10.05 -15.64
CA LYS A 786 -21.21 -8.94 -16.53
C LYS A 786 -20.00 -8.24 -17.14
N ALA A 787 -18.96 -8.01 -16.33
CA ALA A 787 -17.77 -7.26 -16.73
C ALA A 787 -17.10 -7.86 -17.98
N GLY A 788 -16.93 -7.02 -19.01
CA GLY A 788 -16.30 -7.35 -20.28
C GLY A 788 -17.19 -8.16 -21.24
N LEU A 789 -18.40 -8.54 -20.84
CA LEU A 789 -19.34 -9.22 -21.73
C LEU A 789 -20.09 -8.21 -22.59
N TYR A 790 -20.41 -8.62 -23.81
CA TYR A 790 -21.15 -7.80 -24.78
C TYR A 790 -22.05 -8.66 -25.67
N THR A 791 -22.89 -7.98 -26.45
CA THR A 791 -23.53 -8.55 -27.65
C THR A 791 -23.43 -7.56 -28.80
N VAL A 792 -23.88 -7.94 -30.00
CA VAL A 792 -23.92 -7.07 -31.17
C VAL A 792 -25.38 -6.93 -31.60
N ALA A 793 -25.85 -5.70 -31.71
CA ALA A 793 -27.23 -5.43 -32.14
C ALA A 793 -27.47 -5.96 -33.56
N GLY A 794 -28.58 -6.69 -33.73
CA GLY A 794 -28.98 -7.23 -35.03
C GLY A 794 -28.19 -8.46 -35.50
N ALA A 795 -27.46 -9.14 -34.62
CA ALA A 795 -26.64 -10.30 -34.97
C ALA A 795 -26.78 -11.49 -34.01
N ASP A 796 -26.85 -12.70 -34.57
CA ASP A 796 -26.93 -13.95 -33.79
C ASP A 796 -25.57 -14.38 -33.19
N ASP A 797 -24.47 -14.06 -33.88
CA ASP A 797 -23.10 -14.37 -33.43
C ASP A 797 -22.26 -13.07 -33.49
N PRO A 798 -21.94 -12.48 -32.32
CA PRO A 798 -21.12 -11.28 -32.23
C PRO A 798 -19.79 -11.40 -32.97
N ARG A 799 -19.13 -12.57 -32.95
CA ARG A 799 -17.83 -12.77 -33.62
C ARG A 799 -17.98 -12.69 -35.13
N LYS A 800 -19.00 -13.36 -35.67
CA LYS A 800 -19.27 -13.32 -37.11
C LYS A 800 -19.64 -11.91 -37.56
N ALA A 801 -20.47 -11.22 -36.80
CA ALA A 801 -20.86 -9.85 -37.11
C ALA A 801 -19.68 -8.89 -37.14
N LEU A 802 -18.77 -8.99 -36.15
CA LEU A 802 -17.57 -8.17 -36.11
C LEU A 802 -16.54 -8.56 -37.17
N ALA A 803 -16.48 -9.84 -37.56
CA ALA A 803 -15.58 -10.32 -38.62
C ALA A 803 -16.07 -9.97 -40.04
N GLN A 804 -17.38 -9.92 -40.27
CA GLN A 804 -17.96 -9.60 -41.58
C GLN A 804 -17.72 -8.15 -42.01
N ASP A 805 -17.58 -7.24 -41.05
CA ASP A 805 -17.34 -5.81 -41.28
C ASP A 805 -15.99 -5.40 -40.66
N GLY A 806 -14.94 -6.14 -40.99
CA GLY A 806 -13.59 -6.03 -40.41
C GLY A 806 -12.94 -4.65 -40.60
N ASP A 807 -13.30 -3.94 -41.67
CA ASP A 807 -12.74 -2.62 -42.02
C ASP A 807 -13.55 -1.45 -41.42
N SER A 808 -14.68 -1.73 -40.75
CA SER A 808 -15.50 -0.67 -40.16
C SER A 808 -15.09 -0.35 -38.72
N PRO A 809 -15.30 0.89 -38.27
CA PRO A 809 -15.15 1.26 -36.87
C PRO A 809 -15.97 0.35 -35.95
N LEU A 810 -15.39 -0.01 -34.82
CA LEU A 810 -16.11 -0.62 -33.71
C LEU A 810 -16.96 0.46 -33.05
N VAL A 811 -18.28 0.27 -33.07
CA VAL A 811 -19.22 1.20 -32.44
C VAL A 811 -19.80 0.57 -31.19
N LEU A 812 -19.58 1.16 -30.02
CA LEU A 812 -20.18 0.73 -28.75
C LEU A 812 -21.37 1.60 -28.40
N ALA A 813 -22.38 1.03 -27.77
CA ALA A 813 -23.48 1.77 -27.16
C ALA A 813 -23.79 1.21 -25.77
N GLU A 814 -24.32 2.07 -24.90
CA GLU A 814 -24.68 1.70 -23.53
C GLU A 814 -25.80 0.65 -23.50
N GLY A 815 -26.90 0.85 -24.24
CA GLY A 815 -28.06 -0.04 -24.25
C GLY A 815 -28.37 -0.66 -25.62
N TYR A 816 -29.16 -1.73 -25.62
CA TYR A 816 -29.55 -2.42 -26.86
C TYR A 816 -30.39 -1.54 -27.80
N ALA A 817 -31.36 -0.77 -27.28
CA ALA A 817 -32.19 0.11 -28.11
C ALA A 817 -31.36 1.21 -28.80
N THR A 818 -30.40 1.80 -28.06
CA THR A 818 -29.42 2.74 -28.62
C THR A 818 -28.59 2.07 -29.70
N ALA A 819 -28.07 0.86 -29.44
CA ALA A 819 -27.27 0.12 -30.41
C ALA A 819 -28.05 -0.27 -31.69
N ASP A 820 -29.28 -0.75 -31.55
CA ASP A 820 -30.17 -1.11 -32.66
C ASP A 820 -30.47 0.12 -33.53
N THR A 821 -30.79 1.25 -32.89
CA THR A 821 -31.02 2.50 -33.60
C THR A 821 -29.76 2.96 -34.33
N VAL A 822 -28.60 2.99 -33.66
CA VAL A 822 -27.34 3.38 -34.29
C VAL A 822 -26.97 2.43 -35.42
N SER A 823 -27.16 1.11 -35.27
CA SER A 823 -26.94 0.12 -36.33
C SER A 823 -27.81 0.41 -37.56
N ARG A 824 -29.11 0.64 -37.34
CA ARG A 824 -30.07 0.99 -38.39
C ARG A 824 -29.71 2.31 -39.09
N LEU A 825 -29.30 3.33 -38.34
CA LEU A 825 -28.84 4.61 -38.88
C LEU A 825 -27.52 4.46 -39.66
N LEU A 826 -26.68 3.48 -39.32
CA LEU A 826 -25.47 3.11 -40.05
C LEU A 826 -25.71 2.11 -41.20
N GLY A 827 -26.97 1.79 -41.52
CA GLY A 827 -27.31 0.88 -42.61
C GLY A 827 -27.14 -0.60 -42.27
N GLY A 828 -27.33 -0.97 -41.01
CA GLY A 828 -27.25 -2.35 -40.53
C GLY A 828 -25.84 -2.79 -40.10
N LYS A 829 -24.92 -1.84 -39.89
CA LYS A 829 -23.56 -2.13 -39.40
C LYS A 829 -23.57 -2.62 -37.94
N PRO A 830 -22.63 -3.48 -37.54
CA PRO A 830 -22.60 -4.03 -36.18
C PRO A 830 -22.36 -2.91 -35.15
N VAL A 831 -23.19 -2.89 -34.10
CA VAL A 831 -23.01 -2.01 -32.94
C VAL A 831 -22.98 -2.87 -31.68
N ILE A 832 -21.88 -2.77 -30.94
CA ILE A 832 -21.62 -3.51 -29.71
C ILE A 832 -22.44 -2.92 -28.57
N VAL A 833 -23.08 -3.77 -27.77
CA VAL A 833 -23.89 -3.40 -26.61
C VAL A 833 -23.09 -3.66 -25.34
N ALA A 834 -22.80 -2.61 -24.57
CA ALA A 834 -22.13 -2.71 -23.27
C ALA A 834 -23.10 -2.96 -22.10
N PHE A 835 -24.41 -2.89 -22.34
CA PHE A 835 -25.54 -3.05 -21.40
C PHE A 835 -25.76 -1.93 -20.38
N ASP A 836 -24.68 -1.31 -19.87
CA ASP A 836 -24.71 -0.12 -19.03
C ASP A 836 -23.36 0.63 -19.05
N SER A 837 -23.41 1.90 -18.65
CA SER A 837 -22.25 2.80 -18.60
C SER A 837 -21.11 2.31 -17.73
N GLY A 838 -21.39 1.47 -16.71
CA GLY A 838 -20.39 0.86 -15.85
C GLY A 838 -19.58 -0.26 -16.50
N ASN A 839 -20.01 -0.76 -17.67
CA ASN A 839 -19.35 -1.84 -18.40
C ASN A 839 -18.64 -1.37 -19.69
N LEU A 840 -18.74 -0.07 -20.04
CA LEU A 840 -18.13 0.51 -21.25
C LEU A 840 -16.61 0.28 -21.30
N ASP A 841 -15.88 0.59 -20.22
CA ASP A 841 -14.42 0.43 -20.15
C ASP A 841 -13.99 -1.05 -20.26
N ALA A 842 -14.69 -1.95 -19.55
CA ALA A 842 -14.37 -3.36 -19.58
C ALA A 842 -14.57 -3.97 -20.99
N VAL A 843 -15.62 -3.56 -21.71
CA VAL A 843 -15.87 -4.00 -23.09
C VAL A 843 -14.89 -3.34 -24.06
N ALA A 844 -14.56 -2.06 -23.88
CA ALA A 844 -13.57 -1.39 -24.72
C ALA A 844 -12.18 -2.03 -24.60
N THR A 845 -11.77 -2.44 -23.40
CA THR A 845 -10.53 -3.21 -23.17
C THR A 845 -10.54 -4.53 -23.94
N GLU A 846 -11.58 -5.36 -23.76
CA GLU A 846 -11.72 -6.66 -24.46
C GLU A 846 -11.68 -6.49 -25.99
N LEU A 847 -12.34 -5.45 -26.52
CA LEU A 847 -12.35 -5.18 -27.95
C LEU A 847 -11.01 -4.68 -28.47
N ARG A 848 -10.29 -3.87 -27.69
CA ARG A 848 -8.99 -3.33 -28.10
C ARG A 848 -7.92 -4.41 -28.17
N GLU A 849 -7.96 -5.38 -27.25
CA GLU A 849 -7.09 -6.57 -27.29
C GLU A 849 -7.29 -7.40 -28.56
N ARG A 850 -8.54 -7.54 -29.03
CA ARG A 850 -8.90 -8.37 -30.20
C ARG A 850 -8.82 -7.62 -31.53
N HIS A 851 -9.04 -6.31 -31.51
CA HIS A 851 -9.16 -5.46 -32.69
C HIS A 851 -8.32 -4.19 -32.52
N PRO A 852 -6.99 -4.31 -32.39
CA PRO A 852 -6.11 -3.20 -32.06
C PRO A 852 -6.14 -2.08 -33.11
N SER A 853 -6.32 -2.43 -34.39
CA SER A 853 -6.27 -1.52 -35.53
C SER A 853 -7.56 -0.75 -35.80
N ARG A 854 -8.71 -1.25 -35.34
CA ARG A 854 -10.02 -0.70 -35.73
C ARG A 854 -10.34 0.57 -34.94
N PRO A 855 -10.84 1.65 -35.58
CA PRO A 855 -11.29 2.84 -34.86
C PRO A 855 -12.40 2.49 -33.86
N LEU A 856 -12.32 3.02 -32.65
CA LEU A 856 -13.33 2.81 -31.60
C LEU A 856 -14.19 4.05 -31.46
N LEU A 857 -15.50 3.90 -31.64
CA LEU A 857 -16.48 4.98 -31.48
C LEU A 857 -17.50 4.57 -30.42
N ILE A 858 -17.91 5.50 -29.56
CA ILE A 858 -18.86 5.23 -28.48
C ILE A 858 -20.10 6.11 -28.70
N ALA A 859 -21.22 5.49 -29.04
CA ALA A 859 -22.54 6.10 -29.06
C ALA A 859 -23.05 6.25 -27.63
N ALA A 860 -22.87 7.45 -27.07
CA ALA A 860 -23.18 7.76 -25.69
C ALA A 860 -24.64 8.19 -25.52
N ASP A 861 -25.21 7.85 -24.36
CA ASP A 861 -26.43 8.48 -23.87
C ASP A 861 -26.07 9.88 -23.33
N ASN A 862 -26.85 10.89 -23.71
CA ASN A 862 -26.66 12.28 -23.35
C ASN A 862 -27.90 12.82 -22.62
N ASP A 863 -27.92 12.67 -21.29
CA ASP A 863 -28.91 13.34 -20.44
C ASP A 863 -28.55 14.82 -20.31
N HIS A 864 -28.91 15.59 -21.33
CA HIS A 864 -28.66 17.03 -21.44
C HIS A 864 -29.39 17.87 -20.38
N ASN A 865 -30.34 17.28 -19.64
CA ASN A 865 -31.05 17.92 -18.55
C ASN A 865 -30.42 17.63 -17.18
N ALA A 866 -29.65 16.54 -17.02
CA ALA A 866 -29.00 16.21 -15.75
C ALA A 866 -28.21 17.38 -15.14
N PRO A 867 -27.34 18.10 -15.87
CA PRO A 867 -26.61 19.26 -15.32
C PRO A 867 -27.50 20.44 -14.91
N LYS A 868 -28.77 20.46 -15.33
CA LYS A 868 -29.76 21.52 -15.04
C LYS A 868 -30.68 21.14 -13.87
N GLU A 869 -30.71 19.86 -13.49
CA GLU A 869 -31.52 19.35 -12.38
C GLU A 869 -30.68 19.19 -11.12
N LEU A 870 -31.27 19.46 -9.95
CA LEU A 870 -30.62 19.22 -8.67
C LEU A 870 -30.94 17.82 -8.14
N ASP A 871 -29.94 17.19 -7.51
CA ASP A 871 -30.09 15.96 -6.76
C ASP A 871 -30.74 16.20 -5.38
N ALA A 872 -30.93 15.13 -4.61
CA ALA A 872 -31.51 15.20 -3.26
C ALA A 872 -30.71 16.08 -2.28
N ASN A 873 -29.47 16.43 -2.62
CA ASN A 873 -28.55 17.25 -1.83
C ASN A 873 -28.38 18.67 -2.39
N GLY A 874 -29.15 19.06 -3.40
CA GLY A 874 -29.08 20.39 -4.02
C GLY A 874 -27.89 20.59 -4.96
N LYS A 875 -27.23 19.54 -5.44
CA LYS A 875 -26.15 19.62 -6.44
C LYS A 875 -26.66 19.28 -7.85
N PRO A 876 -26.13 19.89 -8.92
CA PRO A 876 -26.43 19.47 -10.29
C PRO A 876 -26.19 17.97 -10.48
N LYS A 877 -27.13 17.26 -11.11
CA LYS A 877 -26.92 15.84 -11.44
C LYS A 877 -25.84 15.70 -12.50
N VAL A 878 -25.11 14.60 -12.44
CA VAL A 878 -24.04 14.29 -13.40
C VAL A 878 -24.63 13.58 -14.61
N ASN A 879 -24.21 13.97 -15.81
CA ASN A 879 -24.51 13.24 -17.04
C ASN A 879 -23.60 11.99 -17.15
N VAL A 880 -23.96 10.95 -16.40
CA VAL A 880 -23.12 9.74 -16.21
C VAL A 880 -22.77 9.05 -17.52
N GLY A 881 -23.73 8.93 -18.46
CA GLY A 881 -23.53 8.27 -19.75
C GLY A 881 -22.44 8.95 -20.59
N LEU A 882 -22.52 10.29 -20.72
CA LEU A 882 -21.54 11.06 -21.47
C LEU A 882 -20.15 11.06 -20.81
N VAL A 883 -20.09 11.18 -19.48
CA VAL A 883 -18.82 11.16 -18.74
C VAL A 883 -18.12 9.82 -18.92
N LYS A 884 -18.83 8.70 -18.72
CA LYS A 884 -18.24 7.36 -18.84
C LYS A 884 -17.81 7.02 -20.26
N ALA A 885 -18.57 7.46 -21.27
CA ALA A 885 -18.18 7.33 -22.67
C ALA A 885 -16.90 8.13 -23.00
N THR A 886 -16.78 9.36 -22.47
CA THR A 886 -15.61 10.21 -22.69
C THR A 886 -14.36 9.62 -22.05
N GLU A 887 -14.44 9.22 -20.77
CA GLU A 887 -13.33 8.56 -20.05
C GLU A 887 -12.84 7.31 -20.81
N THR A 888 -13.78 6.51 -21.31
CA THR A 888 -13.47 5.29 -22.06
C THR A 888 -12.81 5.61 -23.42
N ALA A 889 -13.32 6.61 -24.15
CA ALA A 889 -12.77 7.02 -25.43
C ALA A 889 -11.34 7.56 -25.30
N GLU A 890 -11.06 8.40 -24.30
CA GLU A 890 -9.73 8.95 -24.05
C GLU A 890 -8.70 7.86 -23.74
N LYS A 891 -9.08 6.89 -22.89
CA LYS A 891 -8.21 5.78 -22.48
C LYS A 891 -7.85 4.84 -23.63
N HIS A 892 -8.78 4.63 -24.57
CA HIS A 892 -8.64 3.61 -25.62
C HIS A 892 -8.43 4.20 -27.02
N GLY A 893 -8.12 5.49 -27.16
CA GLY A 893 -7.90 6.13 -28.46
C GLY A 893 -9.16 6.18 -29.34
N GLY A 894 -10.34 6.30 -28.73
CA GLY A 894 -11.63 6.33 -29.38
C GLY A 894 -12.25 7.74 -29.49
N GLY A 895 -13.47 7.81 -30.02
CA GLY A 895 -14.26 9.04 -30.12
C GLY A 895 -15.70 8.85 -29.64
N VAL A 896 -16.36 9.93 -29.22
CA VAL A 896 -17.71 9.89 -28.67
C VAL A 896 -18.73 10.48 -29.65
N MET A 897 -19.84 9.77 -29.85
CA MET A 897 -21.00 10.23 -30.62
C MET A 897 -22.18 10.41 -29.67
N ALA A 898 -22.53 11.67 -29.38
CA ALA A 898 -23.63 11.99 -28.47
C ALA A 898 -24.78 12.69 -29.23
N PRO A 899 -26.04 12.26 -29.03
CA PRO A 899 -27.18 12.95 -29.63
C PRO A 899 -27.31 14.36 -29.08
N GLN A 900 -27.74 15.30 -29.92
CA GLN A 900 -27.89 16.72 -29.55
C GLN A 900 -29.38 17.09 -29.53
N PHE A 901 -29.84 17.57 -28.39
CA PHE A 901 -31.21 18.02 -28.16
C PHE A 901 -31.23 19.54 -27.99
N ASN A 902 -32.28 20.20 -28.47
CA ASN A 902 -32.46 21.63 -28.21
C ASN A 902 -32.99 21.84 -26.78
N ASP A 903 -32.80 23.04 -26.23
CA ASP A 903 -33.35 23.38 -24.92
C ASP A 903 -34.87 23.19 -24.87
N GLY A 904 -35.33 22.39 -23.92
CA GLY A 904 -36.75 22.05 -23.73
C GLY A 904 -37.23 20.81 -24.47
N GLU A 905 -36.39 20.18 -25.30
CA GLU A 905 -36.71 18.89 -25.90
C GLU A 905 -36.55 17.74 -24.89
N LYS A 906 -37.36 16.70 -25.07
CA LYS A 906 -37.26 15.47 -24.28
C LYS A 906 -36.43 14.44 -25.04
N GLY A 907 -35.63 13.69 -24.31
CA GLY A 907 -34.82 12.61 -24.86
C GLY A 907 -33.41 12.64 -24.29
N SER A 908 -32.77 11.47 -24.31
CA SER A 908 -31.41 11.31 -23.81
C SER A 908 -30.54 10.48 -24.75
N ASP A 909 -31.13 9.57 -25.53
CA ASP A 909 -30.38 8.64 -26.36
C ASP A 909 -30.68 8.80 -27.87
N TRP A 910 -29.97 8.04 -28.70
CA TRP A 910 -30.16 8.03 -30.16
C TRP A 910 -31.53 7.50 -30.58
N ASN A 911 -32.14 6.63 -29.76
CA ASN A 911 -33.47 6.09 -30.01
C ASN A 911 -34.56 7.15 -29.80
N ASP A 912 -34.45 7.97 -28.76
CA ASP A 912 -35.34 9.10 -28.49
C ASP A 912 -35.23 10.18 -29.59
N LEU A 913 -34.01 10.45 -30.05
CA LEU A 913 -33.77 11.39 -31.15
C LEU A 913 -34.44 10.91 -32.46
N ALA A 914 -34.25 9.63 -32.82
CA ALA A 914 -34.88 9.05 -34.00
C ALA A 914 -36.41 9.02 -33.88
N GLY A 915 -36.95 8.70 -32.69
CA GLY A 915 -38.40 8.70 -32.44
C GLY A 915 -39.03 10.09 -32.52
N SER A 916 -38.32 11.14 -32.09
CA SER A 916 -38.84 12.52 -32.07
C SER A 916 -38.64 13.28 -33.37
N ARG A 917 -37.50 13.09 -34.05
CA ARG A 917 -37.13 13.84 -35.26
C ARG A 917 -37.14 13.02 -36.55
N GLY A 918 -37.38 11.70 -36.46
CA GLY A 918 -37.35 10.77 -37.57
C GLY A 918 -35.93 10.30 -37.94
N ASP A 919 -35.88 9.14 -38.61
CA ASP A 919 -34.63 8.48 -39.01
C ASP A 919 -33.73 9.32 -39.90
N GLU A 920 -34.30 10.14 -40.80
CA GLU A 920 -33.52 10.96 -41.72
C GLU A 920 -32.74 12.04 -40.97
N ALA A 921 -33.39 12.73 -40.03
CA ALA A 921 -32.76 13.74 -39.19
C ALA A 921 -31.74 13.12 -38.23
N ALA A 922 -32.07 11.98 -37.63
CA ALA A 922 -31.15 11.26 -36.75
C ALA A 922 -29.93 10.71 -37.51
N ARG A 923 -30.12 10.21 -38.74
CA ARG A 923 -29.02 9.74 -39.61
C ARG A 923 -28.09 10.89 -39.98
N ARG A 924 -28.65 12.06 -40.30
CA ARG A 924 -27.86 13.27 -40.57
C ARG A 924 -27.03 13.67 -39.35
N MET A 925 -27.64 13.72 -38.16
CA MET A 925 -26.93 14.06 -36.93
C MET A 925 -25.88 13.01 -36.57
N LEU A 926 -26.18 11.72 -36.72
CA LEU A 926 -25.23 10.65 -36.48
C LEU A 926 -24.04 10.75 -37.42
N ALA A 927 -24.26 11.06 -38.70
CA ALA A 927 -23.17 11.27 -39.66
C ALA A 927 -22.28 12.48 -39.26
N GLU A 928 -22.89 13.57 -38.79
CA GLU A 928 -22.18 14.74 -38.26
C GLU A 928 -21.35 14.39 -37.01
N GLN A 929 -21.96 13.72 -36.03
CA GLN A 929 -21.29 13.28 -34.80
C GLN A 929 -20.22 12.22 -35.07
N MET A 930 -20.44 11.30 -36.02
CA MET A 930 -19.45 10.29 -36.41
C MET A 930 -18.25 10.95 -37.09
N ALA A 931 -18.45 12.02 -37.88
CA ALA A 931 -17.35 12.78 -38.45
C ALA A 931 -16.52 13.50 -37.37
N VAL A 932 -17.18 14.04 -36.33
CA VAL A 932 -16.49 14.61 -35.16
C VAL A 932 -15.75 13.53 -34.38
N ALA A 933 -16.43 12.43 -34.03
CA ALA A 933 -15.86 11.33 -33.27
C ALA A 933 -14.67 10.66 -33.98
N LYS A 934 -14.72 10.52 -35.32
CA LYS A 934 -13.58 10.04 -36.11
C LYS A 934 -12.40 11.00 -36.07
N ARG A 935 -12.64 12.32 -36.11
CA ARG A 935 -11.59 13.33 -35.96
C ARG A 935 -11.00 13.29 -34.55
N ASP A 936 -11.82 13.20 -33.52
CA ASP A 936 -11.38 13.13 -32.13
C ASP A 936 -10.61 11.84 -31.86
N ALA A 937 -11.06 10.71 -32.41
CA ALA A 937 -10.32 9.45 -32.39
C ALA A 937 -8.98 9.58 -33.12
N ALA A 938 -8.93 10.27 -34.28
CA ALA A 938 -7.69 10.56 -35.00
C ALA A 938 -6.70 11.34 -34.13
N ILE A 939 -7.18 12.42 -33.51
CA ILE A 939 -6.39 13.30 -32.67
C ILE A 939 -5.90 12.55 -31.43
N THR A 940 -6.76 11.73 -30.82
CA THR A 940 -6.43 10.95 -29.63
C THR A 940 -5.44 9.83 -29.98
N ALA A 941 -5.62 9.14 -31.11
CA ALA A 941 -4.69 8.13 -31.61
C ALA A 941 -3.35 8.74 -32.04
N GLU A 942 -3.34 9.89 -32.72
CA GLU A 942 -2.12 10.62 -33.10
C GLU A 942 -1.38 11.15 -31.87
N ARG A 943 -2.12 11.61 -30.85
CA ARG A 943 -1.58 11.95 -29.53
C ARG A 943 -0.92 10.74 -28.87
N LEU A 944 -1.60 9.60 -28.80
CA LEU A 944 -1.04 8.36 -28.24
C LEU A 944 0.16 7.84 -29.04
N THR A 945 0.13 7.96 -30.38
CA THR A 945 1.25 7.59 -31.28
C THR A 945 2.45 8.49 -31.08
N THR A 946 2.22 9.80 -30.96
CA THR A 946 3.29 10.78 -30.76
C THR A 946 3.94 10.53 -29.41
N LEU A 947 3.15 10.32 -28.36
CA LEU A 947 3.66 9.93 -27.04
C LEU A 947 4.48 8.63 -27.10
N ALA A 948 4.02 7.62 -27.83
CA ALA A 948 4.74 6.36 -28.00
C ALA A 948 6.02 6.49 -28.86
N ARG A 949 6.00 7.28 -29.94
CA ARG A 949 7.16 7.54 -30.81
C ARG A 949 8.22 8.38 -30.14
N THR A 950 7.81 9.38 -29.38
CA THR A 950 8.73 10.19 -28.59
C THR A 950 9.43 9.27 -27.59
N ARG A 951 8.70 8.42 -26.86
CA ARG A 951 9.29 7.41 -25.97
C ARG A 951 10.24 6.43 -26.68
N ASP A 952 9.87 5.88 -27.85
CA ASP A 952 10.73 4.95 -28.62
C ASP A 952 11.95 5.63 -29.28
N MET A 953 11.82 6.85 -29.79
CA MET A 953 12.94 7.61 -30.38
C MET A 953 13.95 8.04 -29.30
N GLU A 954 13.45 8.42 -28.13
CA GLU A 954 14.25 8.79 -26.98
C GLU A 954 15.00 7.59 -26.40
N ALA A 955 14.40 6.39 -26.43
CA ALA A 955 15.04 5.12 -26.09
C ALA A 955 16.07 4.63 -27.13
N ARG A 956 16.00 5.09 -28.40
CA ARG A 956 16.90 4.65 -29.50
C ARG A 956 18.14 5.51 -29.70
N ASN A 957 18.06 6.80 -29.40
CA ASN A 957 19.14 7.77 -29.65
C ASN A 957 20.05 7.99 -28.43
N ASP A 958 20.02 7.07 -27.47
CA ASP A 958 20.88 7.08 -26.30
C ASP A 958 22.19 6.32 -26.60
N PRO A 959 23.37 6.97 -26.55
CA PRO A 959 24.66 6.34 -26.84
C PRO A 959 25.20 5.45 -25.70
N THR A 960 24.47 5.26 -24.60
CA THR A 960 24.91 4.47 -23.43
C THR A 960 24.22 3.10 -23.28
N THR A 961 23.33 2.72 -24.21
CA THR A 961 22.52 1.50 -24.11
C THR A 961 22.82 0.47 -25.22
N SER A 962 22.96 -0.81 -24.85
CA SER A 962 23.03 -1.96 -25.76
C SER A 962 21.62 -2.51 -26.02
N ALA A 963 21.41 -3.12 -27.19
CA ALA A 963 20.13 -3.63 -27.67
C ALA A 963 19.53 -4.81 -26.87
N ASP A 964 20.24 -5.30 -25.85
CA ASP A 964 19.92 -6.55 -25.13
C ASP A 964 19.26 -6.36 -23.74
N ASP A 965 18.87 -5.13 -23.38
CA ASP A 965 18.21 -4.82 -22.10
C ASP A 965 16.71 -5.21 -22.10
N ALA A 966 16.30 -6.12 -21.21
CA ALA A 966 14.96 -6.72 -21.18
C ALA A 966 13.85 -5.71 -20.82
N ALA A 967 14.18 -4.67 -20.05
CA ALA A 967 13.27 -3.57 -19.75
C ALA A 967 13.05 -2.70 -20.99
N VAL A 968 14.10 -2.42 -21.75
CA VAL A 968 14.04 -1.71 -23.04
C VAL A 968 13.32 -2.55 -24.09
N ALA A 969 13.49 -3.88 -24.10
CA ALA A 969 12.71 -4.76 -24.98
C ALA A 969 11.21 -4.76 -24.63
N THR A 970 10.87 -4.63 -23.34
CA THR A 970 9.49 -4.53 -22.87
C THR A 970 8.88 -3.15 -23.15
N GLU A 971 9.62 -2.07 -22.93
CA GLU A 971 9.20 -0.72 -23.26
C GLU A 971 9.12 -0.50 -24.78
N ARG A 972 10.07 -1.03 -25.55
CA ARG A 972 9.99 -1.06 -27.02
C ARG A 972 8.90 -1.98 -27.49
N GLY A 973 8.61 -3.09 -26.79
CA GLY A 973 7.48 -3.97 -27.06
C GLY A 973 6.14 -3.25 -26.86
N HIS A 974 5.97 -2.58 -25.72
CA HIS A 974 4.76 -1.82 -25.40
C HIS A 974 4.63 -0.57 -26.26
N ALA A 975 5.71 0.18 -26.48
CA ALA A 975 5.73 1.32 -27.39
C ALA A 975 5.48 0.86 -28.82
N ALA A 976 5.98 -0.31 -29.25
CA ALA A 976 5.69 -0.91 -30.56
C ALA A 976 4.25 -1.42 -30.67
N GLU A 977 3.65 -1.97 -29.62
CA GLU A 977 2.23 -2.37 -29.59
C GLU A 977 1.31 -1.14 -29.68
N VAL A 978 1.61 -0.10 -28.91
CA VAL A 978 0.92 1.19 -28.96
C VAL A 978 1.18 1.89 -30.30
N LEU A 979 2.41 1.84 -30.85
CA LEU A 979 2.73 2.33 -32.19
C LEU A 979 1.94 1.56 -33.24
N ALA A 980 1.91 0.24 -33.18
CA ALA A 980 1.29 -0.61 -34.20
C ALA A 980 -0.23 -0.41 -34.19
N GLY A 981 -0.86 -0.40 -33.02
CA GLY A 981 -2.28 -0.10 -32.87
C GLY A 981 -2.62 1.31 -33.36
N ALA A 982 -1.81 2.30 -32.99
CA ALA A 982 -2.08 3.70 -33.32
C ALA A 982 -1.67 4.08 -34.76
N GLN A 983 -0.62 3.48 -35.34
CA GLN A 983 -0.25 3.58 -36.77
C GLN A 983 -1.27 2.90 -37.68
N SER A 984 -1.79 1.74 -37.27
CA SER A 984 -2.84 1.06 -38.01
C SER A 984 -4.12 1.91 -38.01
N ALA A 985 -4.52 2.47 -36.86
CA ALA A 985 -5.65 3.40 -36.76
C ALA A 985 -5.40 4.72 -37.55
N LEU A 986 -4.18 5.26 -37.55
CA LEU A 986 -3.81 6.47 -38.30
C LEU A 986 -3.85 6.28 -39.82
N SER A 987 -3.51 5.09 -40.32
CA SER A 987 -3.47 4.80 -41.77
C SER A 987 -4.87 4.79 -42.40
N GLU A 988 -5.86 4.23 -41.68
CA GLU A 988 -7.27 4.25 -42.08
C GLU A 988 -7.92 5.63 -41.85
N VAL A 989 -7.58 6.31 -40.75
CA VAL A 989 -8.17 7.62 -40.47
C VAL A 989 -7.64 8.72 -41.40
N ARG A 990 -6.40 8.62 -41.90
CA ARG A 990 -5.87 9.51 -42.95
C ARG A 990 -6.55 9.30 -44.30
N SER A 991 -6.93 8.07 -44.66
CA SER A 991 -7.68 7.83 -45.90
C SER A 991 -9.12 8.34 -45.77
N MET A 992 -9.76 8.20 -44.61
CA MET A 992 -11.11 8.71 -44.35
C MET A 992 -11.20 10.24 -44.24
N ALA A 993 -10.14 10.91 -43.77
CA ALA A 993 -10.06 12.38 -43.75
C ALA A 993 -9.91 12.98 -45.16
N ALA A 994 -9.40 12.22 -46.14
CA ALA A 994 -9.30 12.65 -47.53
C ALA A 994 -10.67 12.73 -48.22
N ASP A 995 -11.63 11.86 -47.84
CA ASP A 995 -12.98 11.85 -48.41
C ASP A 995 -13.94 12.86 -47.75
N GLY A 996 -13.61 13.38 -46.57
CA GLY A 996 -14.47 14.28 -45.78
C GLY A 996 -14.36 15.78 -46.08
N VAL A 997 -13.50 16.20 -47.04
CA VAL A 997 -13.25 17.63 -47.32
C VAL A 997 -14.31 18.27 -48.22
N THR A 998 -15.31 17.53 -48.72
CA THR A 998 -16.27 18.06 -49.70
C THR A 998 -17.70 18.34 -49.18
N GLY A 999 -17.98 18.20 -47.88
CA GLY A 999 -19.33 18.39 -47.33
C GLY A 999 -19.50 19.62 -46.43
N ASN A 1000 -20.01 20.72 -46.97
CA ASN A 1000 -20.37 21.95 -46.26
C ASN A 1000 -21.44 21.69 -45.17
N THR A 1001 -21.03 21.36 -43.95
CA THR A 1001 -21.92 21.19 -42.78
C THR A 1001 -21.96 22.48 -41.97
N LYS A 1002 -23.09 23.19 -42.03
CA LYS A 1002 -23.35 24.40 -41.22
C LYS A 1002 -23.68 23.99 -39.78
N GLY A 1003 -22.69 24.08 -38.90
CA GLY A 1003 -22.84 23.98 -37.44
C GLY A 1003 -21.48 23.83 -36.75
N ALA A 1004 -21.09 24.82 -35.95
CA ALA A 1004 -19.78 24.98 -35.29
C ALA A 1004 -18.58 25.32 -36.21
N THR A 1005 -18.56 26.56 -36.69
CA THR A 1005 -17.42 27.16 -37.40
C THR A 1005 -16.20 27.34 -36.47
N ARG A 1006 -15.30 26.36 -36.44
CA ARG A 1006 -13.86 26.65 -36.47
C ARG A 1006 -13.35 26.20 -37.82
N SER A 1007 -12.62 27.08 -38.53
CA SER A 1007 -12.06 26.74 -39.84
C SER A 1007 -11.14 25.52 -39.71
N ALA A 1008 -11.00 24.72 -40.77
CA ALA A 1008 -10.06 23.60 -40.80
C ALA A 1008 -8.63 24.05 -40.39
N ALA A 1009 -8.26 25.30 -40.71
CA ALA A 1009 -7.03 25.94 -40.26
C ALA A 1009 -7.00 26.23 -38.75
N ALA A 1010 -8.12 26.58 -38.11
CA ALA A 1010 -8.20 26.82 -36.67
C ALA A 1010 -8.23 25.51 -35.84
N VAL A 1011 -8.79 24.44 -36.40
CA VAL A 1011 -8.73 23.09 -35.82
C VAL A 1011 -7.30 22.54 -35.96
N LYS A 1012 -6.71 22.63 -37.16
CA LYS A 1012 -5.31 22.27 -37.41
C LYS A 1012 -4.36 23.06 -36.50
N ALA A 1013 -4.49 24.39 -36.41
CA ALA A 1013 -3.70 25.21 -35.50
C ALA A 1013 -4.00 24.95 -34.00
N GLY A 1014 -5.13 24.35 -33.64
CA GLY A 1014 -5.43 23.93 -32.27
C GLY A 1014 -4.79 22.59 -31.91
N ILE A 1015 -4.76 21.67 -32.87
CA ILE A 1015 -4.08 20.38 -32.78
C ILE A 1015 -2.56 20.60 -32.79
N ASP A 1016 -2.05 21.40 -33.72
CA ASP A 1016 -0.63 21.75 -33.82
C ASP A 1016 -0.17 22.43 -32.54
N ARG A 1017 -0.93 23.38 -31.96
CA ARG A 1017 -0.59 24.01 -30.67
C ARG A 1017 -0.62 23.06 -29.47
N LYS A 1018 -1.56 22.10 -29.42
CA LYS A 1018 -1.61 21.10 -28.33
C LYS A 1018 -0.52 20.04 -28.49
N THR A 1019 -0.16 19.71 -29.73
CA THR A 1019 0.87 18.72 -30.07
C THR A 1019 2.27 19.32 -29.92
N GLU A 1020 2.49 20.58 -30.31
CA GLU A 1020 3.68 21.38 -29.99
C GLU A 1020 3.80 21.56 -28.48
N ALA A 1021 2.74 21.96 -27.76
CA ALA A 1021 2.81 22.06 -26.30
C ALA A 1021 3.10 20.72 -25.59
N MET A 1022 2.74 19.58 -26.20
CA MET A 1022 3.08 18.25 -25.68
C MET A 1022 4.46 17.78 -26.12
N HIS A 1023 4.91 18.13 -27.32
CA HIS A 1023 6.27 17.86 -27.79
C HIS A 1023 7.27 18.72 -27.01
N ASP A 1024 6.95 19.99 -26.78
CA ASP A 1024 7.70 20.91 -25.93
C ASP A 1024 7.68 20.42 -24.48
N ARG A 1025 6.57 19.86 -23.99
CA ARG A 1025 6.51 19.27 -22.65
C ARG A 1025 7.28 17.96 -22.52
N ALA A 1026 7.19 17.04 -23.48
CA ALA A 1026 7.97 15.79 -23.47
C ALA A 1026 9.47 16.07 -23.68
N LYS A 1027 9.79 17.07 -24.50
CA LYS A 1027 11.15 17.56 -24.70
C LYS A 1027 11.66 18.35 -23.49
N GLU A 1028 10.83 19.14 -22.80
CA GLU A 1028 11.17 19.79 -21.52
C GLU A 1028 11.34 18.75 -20.41
N GLU A 1029 10.47 17.74 -20.33
CA GLU A 1029 10.55 16.62 -19.38
C GLU A 1029 11.83 15.79 -19.64
N ARG A 1030 12.22 15.55 -20.90
CA ARG A 1030 13.49 14.89 -21.24
C ARG A 1030 14.72 15.78 -21.14
N GLU A 1031 14.64 17.08 -21.46
CA GLU A 1031 15.73 18.05 -21.27
C GLU A 1031 15.95 18.35 -19.78
N GLU A 1032 14.92 18.24 -18.93
CA GLU A 1032 15.06 18.21 -17.45
C GLU A 1032 15.78 16.95 -16.99
N VAL A 1033 15.40 15.78 -17.51
CA VAL A 1033 16.09 14.50 -17.24
C VAL A 1033 17.55 14.52 -17.74
N LEU A 1034 17.83 15.08 -18.92
CA LEU A 1034 19.18 15.12 -19.51
C LEU A 1034 20.09 16.22 -18.95
N ASN A 1035 19.54 17.35 -18.46
CA ASN A 1035 20.32 18.43 -17.85
C ASN A 1035 20.56 18.22 -16.34
N HIS A 1036 19.96 17.21 -15.73
CA HIS A 1036 20.33 16.76 -14.40
C HIS A 1036 21.65 15.96 -14.45
N GLY A 1037 22.75 16.70 -14.60
CA GLY A 1037 24.10 16.14 -14.56
C GLY A 1037 25.24 17.14 -14.75
N GLN A 1038 25.01 18.38 -15.17
CA GLN A 1038 26.09 19.38 -15.31
C GLN A 1038 26.03 20.47 -14.23
N THR A 1039 26.69 20.21 -13.11
CA THR A 1039 26.99 21.22 -12.07
C THR A 1039 28.46 21.62 -12.15
N GLY A 1040 28.74 22.64 -12.97
CA GLY A 1040 29.99 23.42 -12.91
C GLY A 1040 29.73 24.86 -12.43
N PRO A 1041 30.76 25.60 -11.98
CA PRO A 1041 30.59 26.99 -11.51
C PRO A 1041 29.96 27.88 -12.57
N LEU A 1042 29.14 28.83 -12.12
CA LEU A 1042 28.41 29.79 -12.95
C LEU A 1042 29.35 30.77 -13.67
N ASP A 1043 29.90 30.35 -14.81
CA ASP A 1043 30.53 31.27 -15.78
C ASP A 1043 29.60 31.46 -16.98
N GLY A 1044 29.09 32.69 -17.14
CA GLY A 1044 28.79 33.34 -18.43
C GLY A 1044 27.73 32.79 -19.40
N VAL A 1045 27.16 31.60 -19.25
CA VAL A 1045 26.40 30.94 -20.36
C VAL A 1045 24.86 30.98 -20.24
N ASN A 1046 24.27 31.77 -19.33
CA ASN A 1046 22.80 31.83 -19.18
C ASN A 1046 22.04 32.75 -20.17
N ALA A 1047 22.56 32.94 -21.39
CA ALA A 1047 21.94 33.78 -22.41
C ALA A 1047 20.57 33.25 -22.94
N GLY A 1048 20.17 32.02 -22.57
CA GLY A 1048 18.93 31.38 -23.02
C GLY A 1048 17.76 31.36 -22.03
N VAL A 1049 18.00 31.65 -20.74
CA VAL A 1049 16.96 31.49 -19.69
C VAL A 1049 16.14 32.77 -19.54
N SER A 1050 14.81 32.66 -19.58
CA SER A 1050 13.90 33.80 -19.39
C SER A 1050 14.13 34.48 -18.03
N TRP A 1051 14.16 35.81 -18.01
CA TRP A 1051 14.29 36.63 -16.81
C TRP A 1051 13.27 36.22 -15.75
N LYS A 1052 12.05 35.83 -16.14
CA LYS A 1052 11.01 35.42 -15.19
C LYS A 1052 11.31 34.09 -14.51
N LYS A 1053 12.01 33.18 -15.19
CA LYS A 1053 12.36 31.83 -14.72
C LYS A 1053 13.67 31.78 -13.90
N LEU A 1054 14.46 32.86 -13.87
CA LEU A 1054 15.63 32.92 -13.01
C LEU A 1054 15.22 32.93 -11.52
N PRO A 1055 15.94 32.18 -10.65
CA PRO A 1055 15.77 32.28 -9.20
C PRO A 1055 15.95 33.72 -8.72
N GLU A 1056 15.21 34.14 -7.69
CA GLU A 1056 15.30 35.52 -7.18
C GLU A 1056 16.72 35.89 -6.74
N GLN A 1057 17.49 34.95 -6.18
CA GLN A 1057 18.89 35.18 -5.84
C GLN A 1057 19.77 35.49 -7.07
N ALA A 1058 19.54 34.80 -8.20
CA ALA A 1058 20.25 35.05 -9.46
C ALA A 1058 19.82 36.37 -10.11
N LYS A 1059 18.52 36.72 -10.02
CA LYS A 1059 18.02 38.04 -10.42
C LYS A 1059 18.64 39.15 -9.57
N GLN A 1060 18.70 38.98 -8.25
CA GLN A 1060 19.32 39.94 -7.33
C GLN A 1060 20.81 40.12 -7.62
N ALA A 1061 21.54 39.02 -7.86
CA ALA A 1061 22.97 39.04 -8.20
C ALA A 1061 23.21 39.79 -9.52
N LEU A 1062 22.43 39.49 -10.58
CA LEU A 1062 22.50 40.22 -11.85
C LEU A 1062 22.12 41.70 -11.70
N ILE A 1063 21.13 42.03 -10.85
CA ILE A 1063 20.77 43.42 -10.56
C ILE A 1063 21.90 44.16 -9.86
N GLU A 1064 22.53 43.55 -8.86
CA GLU A 1064 23.65 44.14 -8.14
C GLU A 1064 24.89 44.24 -9.02
N ASP A 1065 25.19 43.24 -9.84
CA ASP A 1065 26.31 43.31 -10.79
C ASP A 1065 26.13 44.43 -11.82
N VAL A 1066 24.92 44.62 -12.37
CA VAL A 1066 24.60 45.77 -13.24
C VAL A 1066 24.72 47.10 -12.49
N LYS A 1067 24.23 47.20 -11.26
CA LYS A 1067 24.35 48.43 -10.44
C LYS A 1067 25.80 48.76 -10.09
N ASN A 1068 26.62 47.74 -9.89
CA ASN A 1068 28.04 47.86 -9.60
C ASN A 1068 28.88 48.07 -10.87
N GLY A 1069 28.24 48.21 -12.05
CA GLY A 1069 28.90 48.52 -13.31
C GLY A 1069 29.69 47.36 -13.93
N LYS A 1070 29.38 46.11 -13.53
CA LYS A 1070 29.98 44.93 -14.18
C LYS A 1070 29.32 44.68 -15.53
N ASP A 1071 30.13 44.27 -16.49
CA ASP A 1071 29.66 43.86 -17.82
C ASP A 1071 29.01 42.47 -17.72
N VAL A 1072 27.68 42.40 -17.80
CA VAL A 1072 26.90 41.17 -17.62
C VAL A 1072 25.90 40.99 -18.75
N THR A 1073 25.78 39.77 -19.25
CA THR A 1073 24.83 39.44 -20.33
C THR A 1073 23.45 39.19 -19.74
N LEU A 1074 22.48 40.06 -20.02
CA LEU A 1074 21.11 39.95 -19.51
C LEU A 1074 20.21 39.12 -20.44
N PRO A 1075 19.26 38.33 -19.89
CA PRO A 1075 18.21 37.67 -20.68
C PRO A 1075 17.42 38.62 -21.59
N LYS A 1076 16.94 38.08 -22.73
CA LYS A 1076 16.21 38.86 -23.75
C LYS A 1076 14.92 39.52 -23.25
N ASP A 1077 14.31 39.00 -22.20
CA ASP A 1077 13.10 39.53 -21.56
C ASP A 1077 13.38 40.24 -20.22
N ALA A 1078 14.65 40.56 -19.91
CA ALA A 1078 15.01 41.32 -18.71
C ALA A 1078 14.37 42.72 -18.69
N PRO A 1079 14.07 43.29 -17.51
CA PRO A 1079 13.36 44.56 -17.38
C PRO A 1079 14.08 45.68 -18.12
N ALA A 1080 13.31 46.50 -18.85
CA ALA A 1080 13.87 47.58 -19.68
C ALA A 1080 14.78 48.54 -18.89
N LYS A 1081 14.41 48.85 -17.63
CA LYS A 1081 15.20 49.70 -16.74
C LYS A 1081 16.57 49.08 -16.40
N LEU A 1082 16.65 47.76 -16.26
CA LEU A 1082 17.90 47.05 -15.98
C LEU A 1082 18.79 47.00 -17.21
N LYS A 1083 18.21 46.77 -18.40
CA LYS A 1083 18.92 46.87 -19.68
C LYS A 1083 19.49 48.26 -19.93
N GLN A 1084 18.71 49.30 -19.59
CA GLN A 1084 19.14 50.69 -19.69
C GLN A 1084 20.31 51.01 -18.74
N MET A 1085 20.29 50.44 -17.53
CA MET A 1085 21.40 50.56 -16.56
C MET A 1085 22.65 49.79 -17.01
N ALA A 1086 22.48 48.68 -17.74
CA ALA A 1086 23.57 47.90 -18.34
C ALA A 1086 24.06 48.47 -19.69
N GLY A 1087 23.57 49.62 -20.15
CA GLY A 1087 23.98 50.23 -21.43
C GLY A 1087 23.43 49.53 -22.68
N LEU A 1088 22.43 48.66 -22.55
CA LEU A 1088 21.79 47.94 -23.66
C LEU A 1088 20.55 48.72 -24.15
N GLU A 1089 20.45 49.00 -25.46
CA GLU A 1089 19.27 49.69 -26.01
C GLU A 1089 17.99 48.84 -25.87
N PRO A 1090 16.89 49.38 -25.31
CA PRO A 1090 15.63 48.66 -25.22
C PRO A 1090 14.96 48.58 -26.60
N THR A 1091 14.63 47.36 -27.04
CA THR A 1091 13.85 47.12 -28.26
C THR A 1091 12.45 47.76 -28.14
N PRO A 1092 11.98 48.52 -29.14
CA PRO A 1092 10.69 49.21 -29.04
C PRO A 1092 9.52 48.23 -29.12
N ALA A 1093 8.52 48.43 -28.26
CA ALA A 1093 7.28 47.63 -28.24
C ALA A 1093 6.43 47.87 -29.51
N PRO A 1094 5.71 46.84 -30.02
CA PRO A 1094 4.84 47.01 -31.17
C PRO A 1094 3.60 47.85 -30.80
N ARG A 1095 3.46 49.02 -31.42
CA ARG A 1095 2.28 49.89 -31.29
C ARG A 1095 1.06 49.25 -31.96
N SER A 1096 -0.03 49.09 -31.21
CA SER A 1096 -1.35 48.77 -31.75
C SER A 1096 -1.85 49.92 -32.64
N ARG A 1097 -2.12 49.63 -33.92
CA ARG A 1097 -2.85 50.56 -34.80
C ARG A 1097 -4.36 50.42 -34.57
N SER A 1098 -4.94 51.35 -33.82
CA SER A 1098 -6.36 51.68 -33.93
C SER A 1098 -6.57 52.57 -35.16
N ARG A 1099 -7.35 52.10 -36.14
CA ARG A 1099 -8.03 52.99 -37.10
C ARG A 1099 -9.40 53.29 -36.52
N GLY A 1100 -9.59 54.53 -36.07
CA GLY A 1100 -10.92 55.11 -35.94
C GLY A 1100 -11.46 55.47 -37.32
N ILE A 1101 -12.77 55.35 -37.49
CA ILE A 1101 -13.55 56.12 -38.46
C ILE A 1101 -14.66 56.77 -37.64
N ASP A 1102 -14.63 58.10 -37.60
CA ASP A 1102 -15.70 58.94 -37.07
C ASP A 1102 -16.89 58.98 -38.04
N ALA A 1103 -18.10 58.83 -37.51
CA ALA A 1103 -19.15 59.85 -37.51
C ALA A 1103 -20.37 59.32 -36.74
N GLY A 1104 -20.89 60.10 -35.79
CA GLY A 1104 -21.73 59.62 -34.69
C GLY A 1104 -23.16 59.17 -35.01
N LEU A 1105 -23.62 58.21 -34.19
CA LEU A 1105 -24.94 58.04 -33.57
C LEU A 1105 -24.80 57.14 -32.35
#